data_AF-A0A0K1U650-F1
#
_entry.id   AF-A0A0K1U650-F1
#
_cell.length_a   1.000
_cell.length_b   1.000
_cell.length_c   1.000
_cell.angle_alpha   90.00
_cell.angle_beta   90.00
_cell.angle_gamma   90.00
#
_symmetry.space_group_name_H-M   'P 1'
#
loop_
_entity.id
_entity.type
_entity.pdbx_description
1 polymer ?
#
loop_
_entity_poly.entity_id
_entity_poly.type
_entity_poly.pdbx_seq_one_letter_code
_entity_poly.pdbx_strand_id
1 'polypeptide(L)'
;MRFSLGLLLSSTLLLTAGCGGGDDAIEGAASQPNDFAGNKNPVDDFSSGSTGDSTNTGGLASNEVRVTMEVPGGVTSEGEPTRRNLRIVQPDRVSVYYTNQALSVLDEPAISTRTDSEGFTIIEFTNGLPLGPDVIIDATYGNTRMRALAADADRDVKVNPFSEYLVRNTLSNYTAGEFQTIMDCVADEGGELCLNKYVWSTLADQVHDFEIDIPANVGLGGALDVLENRGDFARYVSAMADYAVLDETSSGKISASSADYNSVFLGIELGQTFVEPSISGSGQWGVRTAQEEVLTDENGTGYVYPALTLTSFDAFNIRVTSLANDIPYDREALIHQAGNEFFVRGSDRWDRNTHSSSPGAATLLEDTRLLAGRALYQSITGRGSSKIIGWTRNPYYLDAFTSAPVDETTGPDRVISGYFSAGKAIELEADGDSLLRLGTLEDQYLSVLEINLLRKEGFDADTVNGREYNILYLGTRFSDETTPLAIEAGVGQWQINGGTVSQSQSFTTVQRGSSGTVTTDPTGTRTESWALSNRTSRLSKGDVDIGRLNLDITTASGDFQQPDIGIGASTPDGSLMAFNLDDSPLGDGILIAAEQTANSAPATGQFRLQGVALALAPGTNRLRHFDNALLTIDSSSAATLSPVELTSTHSVDNETVTKPALENTPDIALTYSQSGDGRVQFSAGNLALEGFHTASQDQFYLRLQTTEGNEEQIGLVMATRLP
;
A
#
# COMPACT_ATOMS: atom_id res chain seq x y z
N MET A 1 -1.49 -16.10 -60.85
CA MET A 1 -2.17 -14.79 -60.68
C MET A 1 -3.30 -15.04 -59.70
N ARG A 2 -3.22 -14.81 -58.38
CA ARG A 2 -2.69 -13.73 -57.50
C ARG A 2 -3.78 -12.70 -57.09
N PHE A 3 -3.85 -12.52 -55.75
CA PHE A 3 -4.53 -11.53 -54.90
C PHE A 3 -6.02 -11.80 -54.58
N SER A 4 -6.52 -11.72 -53.33
CA SER A 4 -5.90 -11.57 -51.99
C SER A 4 -6.98 -11.83 -50.92
N LEU A 5 -6.69 -12.69 -49.93
CA LEU A 5 -7.46 -12.87 -48.70
C LEU A 5 -7.04 -11.74 -47.73
N GLY A 6 -7.97 -10.87 -47.32
CA GLY A 6 -7.69 -9.70 -46.48
C GLY A 6 -8.47 -9.72 -45.17
N LEU A 7 -7.70 -9.86 -44.08
CA LEU A 7 -7.90 -9.39 -42.70
C LEU A 7 -9.33 -9.33 -42.12
N LEU A 8 -9.62 -10.28 -41.23
CA LEU A 8 -10.40 -10.06 -40.00
C LEU A 8 -9.37 -10.06 -38.86
N LEU A 9 -9.03 -8.89 -38.32
CA LEU A 9 -8.27 -8.79 -37.06
C LEU A 9 -9.29 -8.72 -35.92
N SER A 10 -9.32 -9.79 -35.13
CA SER A 10 -9.87 -9.82 -33.78
C SER A 10 -8.75 -9.41 -32.84
N SER A 11 -8.84 -8.21 -32.25
CA SER A 11 -7.86 -7.66 -31.33
C SER A 11 -8.07 -8.20 -29.91
N THR A 12 -7.87 -9.50 -29.72
CA THR A 12 -7.49 -10.04 -28.39
C THR A 12 -6.00 -9.81 -28.24
N LEU A 13 -5.62 -8.81 -27.43
CA LEU A 13 -4.24 -8.65 -26.97
C LEU A 13 -3.84 -9.90 -26.18
N LEU A 14 -3.04 -10.75 -26.80
CA LEU A 14 -2.27 -11.81 -26.16
C LEU A 14 -1.16 -11.15 -25.34
N LEU A 15 -1.41 -10.96 -24.04
CA LEU A 15 -0.46 -10.48 -23.03
C LEU A 15 0.26 -11.66 -22.32
N THR A 16 0.84 -12.60 -23.06
CA THR A 16 1.47 -13.80 -22.46
C THR A 16 2.82 -14.21 -23.07
N ALA A 17 3.60 -13.27 -23.60
CA ALA A 17 4.95 -13.60 -24.07
C ALA A 17 5.94 -12.49 -23.74
N GLY A 18 6.51 -12.59 -22.54
CA GLY A 18 7.56 -11.69 -22.05
C GLY A 18 7.92 -11.86 -20.57
N CYS A 19 7.14 -12.65 -19.81
CA CYS A 19 7.38 -12.91 -18.39
C CYS A 19 8.68 -13.69 -18.18
N GLY A 20 9.64 -13.06 -17.52
CA GLY A 20 10.88 -13.67 -17.11
C GLY A 20 10.69 -14.40 -15.78
N GLY A 21 10.30 -15.67 -15.82
CA GLY A 21 10.66 -16.65 -14.79
C GLY A 21 10.08 -16.43 -13.38
N GLY A 22 8.75 -16.40 -13.29
CA GLY A 22 7.95 -16.59 -12.06
C GLY A 22 6.57 -17.19 -12.36
N ASP A 23 6.45 -17.89 -13.49
CA ASP A 23 5.18 -18.03 -14.23
C ASP A 23 4.11 -18.91 -13.56
N ASP A 24 4.42 -19.65 -12.49
CA ASP A 24 3.42 -20.53 -11.85
C ASP A 24 2.54 -19.80 -10.81
N ALA A 25 2.99 -18.67 -10.24
CA ALA A 25 2.20 -17.92 -9.24
C ALA A 25 1.10 -17.05 -9.88
N ILE A 26 1.40 -16.46 -11.04
CA ILE A 26 0.45 -15.61 -11.78
C ILE A 26 -0.54 -16.46 -12.59
N GLU A 27 -0.12 -17.59 -13.17
CA GLU A 27 -1.07 -18.53 -13.81
C GLU A 27 -1.98 -19.21 -12.79
N GLY A 28 -1.52 -19.54 -11.58
CA GLY A 28 -2.36 -20.13 -10.53
C GLY A 28 -3.50 -19.22 -10.08
N ALA A 29 -3.24 -17.91 -9.96
CA ALA A 29 -4.25 -16.90 -9.62
C ALA A 29 -5.18 -16.57 -10.82
N ALA A 30 -4.67 -16.62 -12.06
CA ALA A 30 -5.44 -16.32 -13.27
C ALA A 30 -6.23 -17.52 -13.83
N SER A 31 -5.86 -18.76 -13.50
CA SER A 31 -6.41 -20.00 -14.10
C SER A 31 -7.54 -20.64 -13.30
N GLN A 32 -7.92 -20.08 -12.14
CA GLN A 32 -9.20 -20.42 -11.53
C GLN A 32 -10.28 -19.50 -12.12
N PRO A 33 -11.16 -20.01 -13.01
CA PRO A 33 -12.30 -19.23 -13.45
C PRO A 33 -13.19 -18.95 -12.22
N ASN A 34 -13.18 -17.70 -11.77
CA ASN A 34 -14.18 -17.14 -10.87
C ASN A 34 -15.52 -17.08 -11.64
N ASP A 35 -16.23 -18.21 -11.73
CA ASP A 35 -17.63 -18.21 -12.13
C ASP A 35 -18.47 -18.12 -10.86
N PHE A 36 -18.73 -16.90 -10.41
CA PHE A 36 -19.75 -16.66 -9.40
C PHE A 36 -21.11 -16.55 -10.09
N ALA A 37 -22.03 -17.40 -9.64
CA ALA A 37 -23.40 -17.43 -10.09
C ALA A 37 -24.11 -16.08 -9.84
N GLY A 38 -24.42 -15.37 -10.94
CA GLY A 38 -25.69 -14.69 -11.19
C GLY A 38 -26.11 -13.45 -10.38
N ASN A 39 -25.60 -13.19 -9.18
CA ASN A 39 -26.03 -12.04 -8.39
C ASN A 39 -25.05 -10.86 -8.52
N LYS A 40 -25.59 -9.74 -8.99
CA LYS A 40 -24.90 -8.46 -9.19
C LYS A 40 -24.82 -7.72 -7.85
N ASN A 41 -23.62 -7.36 -7.39
CA ASN A 41 -23.39 -6.62 -6.13
C ASN A 41 -23.94 -7.30 -4.85
N PRO A 42 -23.65 -8.59 -4.58
CA PRO A 42 -24.21 -9.28 -3.42
C PRO A 42 -23.55 -8.86 -2.10
N VAL A 43 -24.24 -9.14 -0.99
CA VAL A 43 -23.69 -9.11 0.38
C VAL A 43 -22.45 -10.00 0.52
N ASP A 44 -22.40 -11.08 -0.28
CA ASP A 44 -21.48 -12.20 -0.22
C ASP A 44 -20.50 -12.25 -1.42
N ASP A 45 -19.73 -11.19 -1.63
CA ASP A 45 -18.79 -11.02 -2.76
C ASP A 45 -17.32 -11.33 -2.39
N PHE A 46 -17.05 -12.40 -1.63
CA PHE A 46 -15.69 -12.72 -1.23
C PHE A 46 -15.04 -13.72 -2.20
N SER A 47 -14.08 -13.26 -3.00
CA SER A 47 -13.31 -14.12 -3.91
C SER A 47 -11.81 -13.86 -3.82
N SER A 48 -11.02 -14.94 -3.95
CA SER A 48 -9.57 -14.80 -4.05
C SER A 48 -9.22 -14.07 -5.35
N GLY A 49 -8.48 -12.97 -5.25
CA GLY A 49 -8.03 -12.19 -6.42
C GLY A 49 -8.99 -11.09 -6.88
N SER A 50 -10.11 -10.85 -6.20
CA SER A 50 -10.89 -9.60 -6.36
C SER A 50 -10.28 -8.49 -5.51
N THR A 51 -10.46 -7.22 -5.86
CA THR A 51 -10.10 -6.06 -5.01
C THR A 51 -11.22 -5.68 -4.02
N GLY A 52 -12.42 -6.25 -4.20
CA GLY A 52 -13.57 -6.07 -3.32
C GLY A 52 -14.78 -5.42 -3.98
N ASP A 53 -14.65 -4.99 -5.23
CA ASP A 53 -15.77 -4.79 -6.14
C ASP A 53 -15.81 -5.93 -7.17
N SER A 54 -16.96 -6.58 -7.34
CA SER A 54 -17.17 -7.54 -8.41
C SER A 54 -17.24 -6.81 -9.75
N THR A 55 -16.27 -7.03 -10.64
CA THR A 55 -16.36 -6.56 -12.03
C THR A 55 -17.66 -7.08 -12.65
N ASN A 56 -18.61 -6.20 -12.96
CA ASN A 56 -19.97 -6.59 -13.36
C ASN A 56 -20.32 -6.11 -14.77
N THR A 57 -19.41 -6.31 -15.70
CA THR A 57 -19.61 -5.92 -17.10
C THR A 57 -20.53 -6.87 -17.88
N GLY A 58 -20.99 -7.95 -17.24
CA GLY A 58 -21.87 -8.94 -17.84
C GLY A 58 -23.13 -8.31 -18.45
N GLY A 59 -23.33 -8.56 -19.75
CA GLY A 59 -24.49 -8.07 -20.48
C GLY A 59 -24.43 -6.60 -20.92
N LEU A 60 -23.25 -5.96 -20.85
CA LEU A 60 -22.99 -4.60 -21.35
C LEU A 60 -22.20 -4.62 -22.67
N ALA A 61 -22.62 -3.81 -23.64
CA ALA A 61 -21.79 -3.47 -24.80
C ALA A 61 -20.57 -2.64 -24.36
N SER A 62 -19.58 -2.51 -25.25
CA SER A 62 -18.32 -1.79 -24.95
C SER A 62 -18.51 -0.31 -24.62
N ASN A 63 -19.62 0.30 -25.05
CA ASN A 63 -19.98 1.69 -24.82
C ASN A 63 -21.17 1.86 -23.85
N GLU A 64 -21.53 0.80 -23.12
CA GLU A 64 -22.60 0.82 -22.12
C GLU A 64 -22.04 0.77 -20.71
N VAL A 65 -22.70 1.51 -19.80
CA VAL A 65 -22.51 1.40 -18.35
C VAL A 65 -23.82 1.03 -17.68
N ARG A 66 -23.75 0.29 -16.56
CA ARG A 66 -24.85 0.06 -15.64
C ARG A 66 -24.86 1.15 -14.57
N VAL A 67 -26.06 1.55 -14.13
CA VAL A 67 -26.24 2.43 -12.97
C VAL A 67 -26.79 1.64 -11.80
N THR A 68 -26.03 1.59 -10.71
CA THR A 68 -26.41 0.93 -9.45
C THR A 68 -26.54 1.99 -8.36
N MET A 69 -27.76 2.24 -7.87
CA MET A 69 -27.98 3.22 -6.79
C MET A 69 -27.96 2.54 -5.42
N GLU A 70 -27.10 3.02 -4.52
CA GLU A 70 -26.99 2.51 -3.16
C GLU A 70 -27.22 3.64 -2.15
N VAL A 71 -28.22 3.52 -1.29
CA VAL A 71 -28.56 4.54 -0.28
C VAL A 71 -28.20 4.09 1.14
N PRO A 72 -27.83 5.01 2.05
CA PRO A 72 -27.65 4.67 3.46
C PRO A 72 -28.90 4.07 4.11
N GLY A 73 -28.71 3.18 5.09
CA GLY A 73 -29.82 2.58 5.84
C GLY A 73 -30.74 3.60 6.55
N GLY A 74 -30.26 4.81 6.84
CA GLY A 74 -31.09 5.88 7.38
C GLY A 74 -32.04 6.52 6.36
N VAL A 75 -31.89 6.23 5.07
CA VAL A 75 -32.80 6.67 3.99
C VAL A 75 -33.93 5.66 3.80
N THR A 76 -33.61 4.37 3.80
CA THR A 76 -34.60 3.30 3.67
C THR A 76 -34.12 2.01 4.32
N SER A 77 -35.09 1.20 4.76
CA SER A 77 -34.87 -0.17 5.23
C SER A 77 -35.20 -1.24 4.18
N GLU A 78 -35.75 -0.82 3.04
CA GLU A 78 -36.03 -1.68 1.89
C GLU A 78 -34.80 -1.80 0.98
N GLY A 79 -34.77 -2.80 0.12
CA GLY A 79 -33.64 -3.05 -0.79
C GLY A 79 -32.61 -4.05 -0.26
N GLU A 80 -31.79 -4.55 -1.18
CA GLU A 80 -30.74 -5.53 -0.88
C GLU A 80 -29.62 -4.86 -0.08
N PRO A 81 -29.20 -5.42 1.08
CA PRO A 81 -28.08 -4.88 1.82
C PRO A 81 -26.76 -5.05 1.04
N THR A 82 -25.79 -4.17 1.29
CA THR A 82 -24.41 -4.33 0.82
C THR A 82 -23.45 -4.56 1.98
N ARG A 83 -22.22 -5.01 1.68
CA ARG A 83 -21.15 -5.18 2.69
C ARG A 83 -20.81 -3.91 3.49
N ARG A 84 -21.16 -2.73 2.97
CA ARG A 84 -20.91 -1.40 3.59
C ARG A 84 -22.11 -0.86 4.37
N ASN A 85 -23.12 -1.69 4.60
CA ASN A 85 -24.38 -1.32 5.24
C ASN A 85 -25.16 -0.24 4.46
N LEU A 86 -25.09 -0.30 3.12
CA LEU A 86 -25.95 0.43 2.20
C LEU A 86 -27.11 -0.45 1.71
N ARG A 87 -28.03 0.13 0.96
CA ARG A 87 -29.19 -0.53 0.34
C ARG A 87 -29.22 -0.30 -1.15
N ILE A 88 -29.16 -1.36 -1.94
CA ILE A 88 -29.37 -1.30 -3.39
C ILE A 88 -30.84 -1.02 -3.65
N VAL A 89 -31.12 0.05 -4.39
CA VAL A 89 -32.48 0.52 -4.70
C VAL A 89 -32.61 0.87 -6.17
N GLN A 90 -33.84 0.83 -6.68
CA GLN A 90 -34.13 1.34 -8.02
C GLN A 90 -34.31 2.87 -7.94
N PRO A 91 -33.56 3.66 -8.74
CA PRO A 91 -33.69 5.11 -8.72
C PRO A 91 -35.05 5.57 -9.26
N ASP A 92 -35.64 6.59 -8.63
CA ASP A 92 -36.86 7.25 -9.12
C ASP A 92 -36.60 8.03 -10.42
N ARG A 93 -35.37 8.54 -10.56
CA ARG A 93 -34.90 9.30 -11.72
C ARG A 93 -33.40 9.11 -11.87
N VAL A 94 -32.97 9.01 -13.12
CA VAL A 94 -31.56 9.09 -13.53
C VAL A 94 -31.45 10.20 -14.58
N SER A 95 -30.40 11.00 -14.50
CA SER A 95 -30.04 12.00 -15.52
C SER A 95 -28.53 12.02 -15.70
N VAL A 96 -28.08 12.33 -16.92
CA VAL A 96 -26.66 12.44 -17.25
C VAL A 96 -26.39 13.84 -17.80
N TYR A 97 -25.30 14.47 -17.39
CA TYR A 97 -24.95 15.80 -17.89
C TYR A 97 -23.45 16.06 -17.85
N TYR A 98 -22.99 16.97 -18.72
CA TYR A 98 -21.68 17.59 -18.65
C TYR A 98 -21.61 18.63 -17.53
N THR A 99 -20.47 18.68 -16.85
CA THR A 99 -20.19 19.61 -15.76
C THR A 99 -18.83 20.28 -15.88
N ASN A 100 -18.58 21.21 -14.96
CA ASN A 100 -17.31 21.89 -14.80
C ASN A 100 -16.90 21.87 -13.31
N GLN A 101 -15.78 22.49 -12.98
CA GLN A 101 -15.31 22.64 -11.59
C GLN A 101 -16.33 23.36 -10.69
N ALA A 102 -17.21 24.20 -11.25
CA ALA A 102 -18.29 24.83 -10.49
C ALA A 102 -19.51 23.92 -10.27
N LEU A 103 -19.42 22.63 -10.65
CA LEU A 103 -20.50 21.64 -10.61
C LEU A 103 -21.79 22.12 -11.30
N SER A 104 -21.66 22.98 -12.31
CA SER A 104 -22.78 23.49 -13.10
C SER A 104 -23.24 22.45 -14.10
N VAL A 105 -24.55 22.37 -14.34
CA VAL A 105 -25.12 21.57 -15.43
C VAL A 105 -24.93 22.36 -16.73
N LEU A 106 -24.16 21.83 -17.67
CA LEU A 106 -23.81 22.52 -18.91
C LEU A 106 -24.69 22.07 -20.09
N ASP A 107 -24.64 20.77 -20.41
CA ASP A 107 -25.39 20.14 -21.50
C ASP A 107 -25.56 18.64 -21.23
N GLU A 108 -26.30 17.93 -22.07
CA GLU A 108 -26.50 16.48 -21.98
C GLU A 108 -25.62 15.73 -23.02
N PRO A 109 -24.86 14.70 -22.62
CA PRO A 109 -24.14 13.86 -23.58
C PRO A 109 -25.11 13.07 -24.47
N ALA A 110 -24.64 12.69 -25.66
CA ALA A 110 -25.43 11.85 -26.56
C ALA A 110 -25.56 10.43 -26.00
N ILE A 111 -26.68 10.15 -25.34
CA ILE A 111 -26.94 8.87 -24.69
C ILE A 111 -28.20 8.17 -25.21
N SER A 112 -28.23 6.85 -25.05
CA SER A 112 -29.42 6.02 -25.14
C SER A 112 -29.58 5.26 -23.82
N THR A 113 -30.81 4.89 -23.45
CA THR A 113 -31.06 4.14 -22.19
C THR A 113 -31.90 2.91 -22.44
N ARG A 114 -31.58 1.83 -21.72
CA ARG A 114 -32.39 0.62 -21.64
C ARG A 114 -32.42 0.09 -20.21
N THR A 115 -33.33 -0.82 -19.94
CA THR A 115 -33.38 -1.54 -18.66
C THR A 115 -32.89 -2.97 -18.89
N ASP A 116 -32.03 -3.47 -18.01
CA ASP A 116 -31.60 -4.87 -18.07
C ASP A 116 -32.64 -5.84 -17.46
N SER A 117 -32.35 -7.14 -17.50
CA SER A 117 -33.27 -8.18 -17.00
C SER A 117 -33.54 -8.13 -15.50
N GLU A 118 -32.70 -7.43 -14.74
CA GLU A 118 -32.81 -7.27 -13.29
C GLU A 118 -33.37 -5.90 -12.88
N GLY A 119 -33.70 -5.06 -13.87
CA GLY A 119 -34.31 -3.75 -13.64
C GLY A 119 -33.31 -2.60 -13.58
N PHE A 120 -32.01 -2.83 -13.70
CA PHE A 120 -31.01 -1.75 -13.68
C PHE A 120 -31.10 -0.89 -14.93
N THR A 121 -30.85 0.41 -14.76
CA THR A 121 -30.73 1.34 -15.89
C THR A 121 -29.36 1.18 -16.53
N ILE A 122 -29.35 0.90 -17.83
CA ILE A 122 -28.15 0.85 -18.66
C ILE A 122 -28.13 2.10 -19.53
N ILE A 123 -26.98 2.78 -19.55
CA ILE A 123 -26.75 3.99 -20.32
C ILE A 123 -25.72 3.67 -21.41
N GLU A 124 -26.11 3.83 -22.66
CA GLU A 124 -25.21 3.76 -23.80
C GLU A 124 -24.69 5.16 -24.12
N PHE A 125 -23.36 5.33 -24.13
CA PHE A 125 -22.73 6.56 -24.61
C PHE A 125 -22.43 6.44 -26.10
N THR A 126 -23.12 7.25 -26.92
CA THR A 126 -23.06 7.15 -28.39
C THR A 126 -21.68 7.51 -28.94
N ASN A 127 -20.92 8.33 -28.21
CA ASN A 127 -19.59 8.81 -28.61
C ASN A 127 -18.44 8.06 -27.91
N GLY A 128 -18.71 6.88 -27.33
CA GLY A 128 -17.74 6.15 -26.51
C GLY A 128 -17.87 6.48 -25.02
N LEU A 129 -17.24 5.66 -24.18
CA LEU A 129 -17.30 5.83 -22.73
C LEU A 129 -16.60 7.12 -22.30
N PRO A 130 -17.18 7.88 -21.35
CA PRO A 130 -16.49 8.99 -20.71
C PRO A 130 -15.20 8.52 -20.04
N LEU A 131 -14.12 9.29 -20.21
CA LEU A 131 -12.85 9.08 -19.51
C LEU A 131 -12.57 10.19 -18.49
N GLY A 132 -13.14 11.38 -18.72
CA GLY A 132 -12.96 12.55 -17.89
C GLY A 132 -13.96 12.67 -16.75
N PRO A 133 -13.68 13.56 -15.79
CA PRO A 133 -14.56 13.83 -14.66
C PRO A 133 -15.75 14.74 -15.01
N ASP A 134 -15.87 15.17 -16.26
CA ASP A 134 -16.87 16.14 -16.72
C ASP A 134 -18.25 15.53 -16.94
N VAL A 135 -18.38 14.21 -17.02
CA VAL A 135 -19.67 13.55 -17.22
C VAL A 135 -20.18 12.97 -15.90
N ILE A 136 -21.34 13.48 -15.45
CA ILE A 136 -21.98 13.08 -14.19
C ILE A 136 -23.23 12.25 -14.48
N ILE A 137 -23.36 11.12 -13.76
CA ILE A 137 -24.62 10.41 -13.58
C ILE A 137 -25.23 10.85 -12.25
N ASP A 138 -26.45 11.38 -12.29
CA ASP A 138 -27.19 11.92 -11.16
C ASP A 138 -28.47 11.12 -10.97
N ALA A 139 -28.62 10.52 -9.80
CA ALA A 139 -29.75 9.67 -9.45
C ALA A 139 -30.45 10.16 -8.18
N THR A 140 -31.77 9.98 -8.14
CA THR A 140 -32.59 10.32 -6.98
C THR A 140 -33.42 9.14 -6.51
N TYR A 141 -33.55 9.00 -5.19
CA TYR A 141 -34.45 8.07 -4.52
C TYR A 141 -35.12 8.81 -3.36
N GLY A 142 -36.45 8.95 -3.41
CA GLY A 142 -37.21 9.82 -2.54
C GLY A 142 -36.71 11.26 -2.61
N ASN A 143 -36.21 11.76 -1.48
CA ASN A 143 -35.63 13.12 -1.37
C ASN A 143 -34.10 13.11 -1.41
N THR A 144 -33.47 11.95 -1.58
CA THR A 144 -32.02 11.81 -1.59
C THR A 144 -31.52 11.84 -3.03
N ARG A 145 -30.66 12.82 -3.34
CA ARG A 145 -29.95 12.97 -4.61
C ARG A 145 -28.48 12.67 -4.40
N MET A 146 -27.88 11.86 -5.27
CA MET A 146 -26.46 11.52 -5.25
C MET A 146 -25.93 11.50 -6.68
N ARG A 147 -24.63 11.74 -6.83
CA ARG A 147 -23.94 11.82 -8.11
C ARG A 147 -22.78 10.83 -8.16
N ALA A 148 -22.41 10.42 -9.37
CA ALA A 148 -21.21 9.66 -9.67
C ALA A 148 -20.57 10.18 -10.96
N LEU A 149 -19.27 9.98 -11.09
CA LEU A 149 -18.58 10.16 -12.37
C LEU A 149 -19.01 9.01 -13.30
N ALA A 150 -19.23 9.30 -14.58
CA ALA A 150 -19.49 8.27 -15.57
C ALA A 150 -18.22 7.56 -16.07
N ALA A 151 -17.05 8.18 -15.83
CA ALA A 151 -15.75 7.58 -16.08
C ALA A 151 -15.46 6.54 -14.98
N ASP A 152 -15.86 5.30 -15.24
CA ASP A 152 -15.76 4.17 -14.32
C ASP A 152 -15.14 2.98 -15.06
N ALA A 153 -14.07 2.42 -14.50
CA ALA A 153 -13.28 1.36 -15.16
C ALA A 153 -14.08 0.06 -15.30
N ASP A 154 -14.97 -0.23 -14.35
CA ASP A 154 -15.75 -1.45 -14.25
C ASP A 154 -17.09 -1.38 -14.99
N ARG A 155 -17.48 -0.19 -15.45
CA ARG A 155 -18.73 0.09 -16.17
C ARG A 155 -19.98 -0.26 -15.35
N ASP A 156 -19.85 -0.45 -14.05
CA ASP A 156 -20.96 -0.53 -13.08
C ASP A 156 -20.90 0.70 -12.17
N VAL A 157 -21.45 1.80 -12.65
CA VAL A 157 -21.37 3.10 -11.97
C VAL A 157 -22.25 3.08 -10.72
N LYS A 158 -21.60 3.03 -9.56
CA LYS A 158 -22.28 3.07 -8.26
C LYS A 158 -22.58 4.50 -7.85
N VAL A 159 -23.86 4.85 -7.84
CA VAL A 159 -24.35 6.14 -7.35
C VAL A 159 -24.69 6.03 -5.86
N ASN A 160 -23.73 6.37 -5.01
CA ASN A 160 -23.79 6.15 -3.57
C ASN A 160 -23.04 7.25 -2.78
N PRO A 161 -22.93 7.17 -1.43
CA PRO A 161 -22.19 8.17 -0.66
C PRO A 161 -20.72 8.34 -1.04
N PHE A 162 -20.04 7.29 -1.53
CA PHE A 162 -18.62 7.34 -1.91
C PHE A 162 -18.44 8.13 -3.20
N SER A 163 -19.28 7.85 -4.21
CA SER A 163 -19.26 8.58 -5.48
C SER A 163 -19.70 10.04 -5.29
N GLU A 164 -20.70 10.29 -4.43
CA GLU A 164 -21.13 11.65 -4.11
C GLU A 164 -20.05 12.42 -3.34
N TYR A 165 -19.34 11.76 -2.42
CA TYR A 165 -18.18 12.34 -1.75
C TYR A 165 -17.11 12.76 -2.76
N LEU A 166 -16.78 11.87 -3.71
CA LEU A 166 -15.81 12.13 -4.76
C LEU A 166 -16.21 13.38 -5.56
N VAL A 167 -17.41 13.40 -6.14
CA VAL A 167 -17.90 14.55 -6.95
C VAL A 167 -17.91 15.85 -6.15
N ARG A 168 -18.32 15.80 -4.88
CA ARG A 168 -18.46 16.99 -4.02
C ARG A 168 -17.12 17.55 -3.55
N ASN A 169 -16.13 16.70 -3.31
CA ASN A 169 -14.89 17.11 -2.63
C ASN A 169 -13.66 17.13 -3.54
N THR A 170 -13.77 16.76 -4.82
CA THR A 170 -12.64 16.88 -5.76
C THR A 170 -12.89 17.95 -6.81
N LEU A 171 -13.94 17.83 -7.62
CA LEU A 171 -14.16 18.70 -8.78
C LEU A 171 -14.24 20.18 -8.43
N SER A 172 -14.86 20.51 -7.29
CA SER A 172 -14.98 21.90 -6.84
C SER A 172 -13.71 22.52 -6.28
N ASN A 173 -12.68 21.71 -6.02
CA ASN A 173 -11.41 22.19 -5.50
C ASN A 173 -10.47 22.64 -6.61
N TYR A 174 -10.71 22.23 -7.87
CA TYR A 174 -9.93 22.71 -8.99
C TYR A 174 -10.22 24.16 -9.33
N THR A 175 -9.16 24.87 -9.68
CA THR A 175 -9.24 26.09 -10.46
C THR A 175 -9.76 25.78 -11.87
N ALA A 176 -10.28 26.79 -12.56
CA ALA A 176 -10.67 26.66 -13.97
C ALA A 176 -9.51 26.20 -14.86
N GLY A 177 -8.27 26.58 -14.50
CA GLY A 177 -7.06 26.17 -15.23
C GLY A 177 -6.76 24.69 -15.04
N GLU A 178 -6.74 24.20 -13.81
CA GLU A 178 -6.47 22.77 -13.51
C GLU A 178 -7.52 21.86 -14.13
N PHE A 179 -8.81 22.23 -14.05
CA PHE A 179 -9.87 21.45 -14.71
C PHE A 179 -9.68 21.42 -16.23
N GLN A 180 -9.28 22.55 -16.85
CA GLN A 180 -8.99 22.57 -18.28
C GLN A 180 -7.77 21.71 -18.64
N THR A 181 -6.71 21.71 -17.82
CA THR A 181 -5.55 20.83 -18.00
C THR A 181 -5.97 19.35 -18.01
N ILE A 182 -6.84 18.96 -17.08
CA ILE A 182 -7.42 17.60 -17.04
C ILE A 182 -8.22 17.31 -18.32
N MET A 183 -9.06 18.25 -18.75
CA MET A 183 -9.88 18.04 -19.95
C MET A 183 -9.07 18.02 -21.25
N ASP A 184 -8.00 18.81 -21.33
CA ASP A 184 -7.06 18.80 -22.45
C ASP A 184 -6.36 17.43 -22.54
N CYS A 185 -5.95 16.88 -21.39
CA CYS A 185 -5.41 15.52 -21.27
C CYS A 185 -6.41 14.44 -21.70
N VAL A 186 -7.68 14.56 -21.30
CA VAL A 186 -8.76 13.63 -21.68
C VAL A 186 -9.05 13.72 -23.19
N ALA A 187 -8.97 14.90 -23.79
CA ALA A 187 -9.27 15.16 -25.19
C ALA A 187 -8.09 14.88 -26.16
N ASP A 188 -6.94 14.42 -25.66
CA ASP A 188 -5.79 14.06 -26.51
C ASP A 188 -6.10 12.82 -27.38
N GLU A 189 -6.71 13.06 -28.55
CA GLU A 189 -6.98 12.09 -29.61
C GLU A 189 -5.69 11.60 -30.31
N GLY A 190 -4.58 12.33 -30.16
CA GLY A 190 -3.27 11.97 -30.72
C GLY A 190 -2.63 10.80 -29.98
N GLY A 191 -3.03 10.58 -28.72
CA GLY A 191 -2.68 9.43 -27.92
C GLY A 191 -1.18 9.29 -27.69
N GLU A 192 -0.41 10.37 -27.65
CA GLU A 192 1.04 10.23 -27.44
C GLU A 192 1.51 10.54 -26.01
N LEU A 193 0.75 11.23 -25.13
CA LEU A 193 1.43 11.75 -23.92
C LEU A 193 0.65 11.85 -22.60
N CYS A 194 -0.69 11.89 -22.53
CA CYS A 194 -1.37 12.04 -21.23
C CYS A 194 -1.89 10.74 -20.60
N LEU A 195 -1.09 10.11 -19.72
CA LEU A 195 -1.50 8.95 -18.92
C LEU A 195 -2.54 9.29 -17.85
N ASN A 196 -2.59 10.55 -17.42
CA ASN A 196 -3.46 10.97 -16.32
C ASN A 196 -4.95 10.92 -16.66
N LYS A 197 -5.31 10.74 -17.95
CA LYS A 197 -6.70 10.50 -18.36
C LYS A 197 -7.30 9.22 -17.78
N TYR A 198 -6.48 8.28 -17.29
CA TYR A 198 -6.95 7.06 -16.61
C TYR A 198 -7.07 7.20 -15.09
N VAL A 199 -6.61 8.32 -14.51
CA VAL A 199 -6.66 8.54 -13.05
C VAL A 199 -8.11 8.61 -12.57
N TRP A 200 -8.99 9.29 -13.31
CA TRP A 200 -10.40 9.45 -12.92
C TRP A 200 -11.21 8.17 -12.99
N SER A 201 -11.02 7.35 -14.02
CA SER A 201 -11.66 6.03 -14.10
C SER A 201 -11.18 5.11 -12.97
N THR A 202 -9.88 5.15 -12.66
CA THR A 202 -9.30 4.41 -11.53
C THR A 202 -9.84 4.92 -10.18
N LEU A 203 -9.93 6.23 -9.99
CA LEU A 203 -10.39 6.83 -8.74
C LEU A 203 -11.89 6.60 -8.51
N ALA A 204 -12.72 6.77 -9.55
CA ALA A 204 -14.16 6.53 -9.47
C ALA A 204 -14.48 5.08 -9.11
N ASP A 205 -13.70 4.14 -9.64
CA ASP A 205 -13.79 2.72 -9.33
C ASP A 205 -13.29 2.42 -7.90
N GLN A 206 -12.04 2.75 -7.59
CA GLN A 206 -11.40 2.32 -6.34
C GLN A 206 -12.00 2.92 -5.06
N VAL A 207 -12.72 4.04 -5.10
CA VAL A 207 -13.49 4.49 -3.92
C VAL A 207 -14.54 3.43 -3.50
N HIS A 208 -14.93 2.54 -4.40
CA HIS A 208 -15.82 1.42 -4.16
C HIS A 208 -15.14 0.16 -3.59
N ASP A 209 -13.82 0.13 -3.45
CA ASP A 209 -13.11 -0.96 -2.77
C ASP A 209 -13.02 -0.78 -1.24
N PHE A 210 -12.92 0.47 -0.74
CA PHE A 210 -12.80 0.78 0.69
C PHE A 210 -13.80 0.05 1.61
N GLU A 211 -13.32 -0.61 2.66
CA GLU A 211 -14.12 -1.32 3.66
C GLU A 211 -14.54 -0.38 4.80
N ILE A 212 -15.45 0.53 4.48
CA ILE A 212 -16.00 1.51 5.42
C ILE A 212 -17.49 1.27 5.60
N ASP A 213 -17.87 0.86 6.80
CA ASP A 213 -19.28 0.70 7.16
C ASP A 213 -19.91 2.07 7.41
N ILE A 214 -21.00 2.36 6.70
CA ILE A 214 -21.84 3.52 6.97
C ILE A 214 -22.83 3.16 8.09
N PRO A 215 -22.94 3.91 9.19
CA PRO A 215 -23.86 3.59 10.26
C PRO A 215 -25.32 3.46 9.79
N ALA A 216 -26.04 2.44 10.25
CA ALA A 216 -27.38 2.11 9.74
C ALA A 216 -28.42 3.23 9.94
N ASN A 217 -28.18 4.11 10.90
CA ASN A 217 -29.10 5.17 11.31
C ASN A 217 -28.78 6.55 10.69
N VAL A 218 -27.75 6.66 9.83
CA VAL A 218 -27.42 7.94 9.19
C VAL A 218 -27.96 8.02 7.78
N GLY A 219 -28.42 9.22 7.39
CA GLY A 219 -28.71 9.57 6.00
C GLY A 219 -27.45 10.04 5.26
N LEU A 220 -27.62 10.52 4.02
CA LEU A 220 -26.49 10.94 3.16
C LEU A 220 -25.52 11.92 3.85
N GLY A 221 -26.02 12.95 4.53
CA GLY A 221 -25.15 13.92 5.21
C GLY A 221 -24.22 13.27 6.23
N GLY A 222 -24.75 12.42 7.10
CA GLY A 222 -23.94 11.70 8.09
C GLY A 222 -23.03 10.63 7.45
N ALA A 223 -23.42 10.06 6.31
CA ALA A 223 -22.54 9.17 5.55
C ALA A 223 -21.32 9.91 4.98
N LEU A 224 -21.53 11.12 4.42
CA LEU A 224 -20.44 11.98 3.95
C LEU A 224 -19.54 12.42 5.10
N ASP A 225 -20.10 12.75 6.27
CA ASP A 225 -19.31 13.07 7.47
C ASP A 225 -18.47 11.87 7.93
N VAL A 226 -19.00 10.65 7.85
CA VAL A 226 -18.23 9.43 8.16
C VAL A 226 -17.06 9.27 7.19
N LEU A 227 -17.28 9.46 5.88
CA LEU A 227 -16.23 9.35 4.87
C LEU A 227 -15.16 10.45 5.02
N GLU A 228 -15.55 11.69 5.27
CA GLU A 228 -14.62 12.81 5.53
C GLU A 228 -13.72 12.52 6.74
N ASN A 229 -14.30 11.96 7.82
CA ASN A 229 -13.57 11.65 9.04
C ASN A 229 -12.74 10.36 8.95
N ARG A 230 -12.84 9.60 7.85
CA ARG A 230 -11.94 8.48 7.56
C ARG A 230 -10.72 9.02 6.84
N GLY A 231 -9.68 9.35 7.62
CA GLY A 231 -8.47 10.00 7.13
C GLY A 231 -7.82 9.25 5.97
N ASP A 232 -7.81 7.91 6.03
CA ASP A 232 -7.28 7.04 4.97
C ASP A 232 -8.02 7.22 3.64
N PHE A 233 -9.35 7.33 3.69
CA PHE A 233 -10.18 7.53 2.50
C PHE A 233 -10.10 8.97 1.96
N ALA A 234 -10.28 9.97 2.83
CA ALA A 234 -10.21 11.38 2.42
C ALA A 234 -8.84 11.75 1.85
N ARG A 235 -7.77 11.19 2.45
CA ARG A 235 -6.41 11.38 1.96
C ARG A 235 -6.18 10.70 0.62
N TYR A 236 -6.67 9.48 0.44
CA TYR A 236 -6.60 8.78 -0.85
C TYR A 236 -7.28 9.57 -1.97
N VAL A 237 -8.52 10.02 -1.74
CA VAL A 237 -9.30 10.81 -2.71
C VAL A 237 -8.58 12.10 -3.08
N SER A 238 -8.08 12.86 -2.09
CA SER A 238 -7.35 14.10 -2.36
C SER A 238 -6.03 13.87 -3.10
N ALA A 239 -5.23 12.87 -2.70
CA ALA A 239 -3.96 12.58 -3.34
C ALA A 239 -4.12 12.13 -4.80
N MET A 240 -5.12 11.31 -5.10
CA MET A 240 -5.45 10.90 -6.47
C MET A 240 -5.99 12.08 -7.31
N ALA A 241 -6.77 12.97 -6.70
CA ALA A 241 -7.24 14.18 -7.36
C ALA A 241 -6.08 15.14 -7.71
N ASP A 242 -5.09 15.29 -6.82
CA ASP A 242 -3.89 16.08 -7.09
C ASP A 242 -3.03 15.43 -8.19
N TYR A 243 -2.90 14.11 -8.16
CA TYR A 243 -2.20 13.32 -9.18
C TYR A 243 -2.80 13.53 -10.58
N ALA A 244 -4.12 13.65 -10.70
CA ALA A 244 -4.80 13.87 -11.98
C ALA A 244 -4.41 15.19 -12.69
N VAL A 245 -3.83 16.16 -11.97
CA VAL A 245 -3.45 17.48 -12.50
C VAL A 245 -2.09 17.47 -13.21
N LEU A 246 -1.27 16.42 -13.00
CA LEU A 246 0.05 16.33 -13.62
C LEU A 246 -0.07 16.44 -15.15
N ASP A 247 0.83 17.19 -15.77
CA ASP A 247 0.82 17.38 -17.22
C ASP A 247 1.61 16.30 -17.96
N GLU A 248 1.50 16.31 -19.28
CA GLU A 248 2.22 15.40 -20.17
C GLU A 248 3.75 15.49 -20.05
N THR A 249 4.29 16.67 -19.73
CA THR A 249 5.74 16.87 -19.57
C THR A 249 6.28 16.30 -18.27
N SER A 250 5.38 15.99 -17.34
CA SER A 250 5.69 15.45 -16.02
C SER A 250 6.04 13.95 -16.07
N SER A 251 5.64 13.21 -17.11
CA SER A 251 5.91 11.77 -17.22
C SER A 251 7.32 11.47 -17.78
N GLY A 252 8.27 11.27 -16.88
CA GLY A 252 9.59 10.68 -17.14
C GLY A 252 9.55 9.27 -17.72
N LYS A 253 10.72 8.73 -18.09
CA LYS A 253 10.86 7.47 -18.83
C LYS A 253 11.60 6.42 -17.98
N ILE A 254 10.94 5.31 -17.67
CA ILE A 254 11.64 4.05 -17.39
C ILE A 254 11.78 3.30 -18.71
N SER A 255 13.01 3.21 -19.19
CA SER A 255 13.37 2.65 -20.50
C SER A 255 13.40 1.12 -20.54
N ALA A 256 13.51 0.46 -19.40
CA ALA A 256 13.56 -0.99 -19.32
C ALA A 256 12.20 -1.61 -19.66
N SER A 257 12.19 -2.65 -20.49
CA SER A 257 10.95 -3.35 -20.85
C SER A 257 10.30 -4.05 -19.67
N SER A 258 11.10 -4.54 -18.72
CA SER A 258 10.68 -5.14 -17.46
C SER A 258 11.87 -5.20 -16.49
N ALA A 259 11.60 -5.07 -15.19
CA ALA A 259 12.57 -5.18 -14.11
C ALA A 259 11.93 -5.88 -12.91
N ASP A 260 12.59 -6.91 -12.40
CA ASP A 260 12.15 -7.67 -11.24
C ASP A 260 12.95 -7.28 -10.00
N TYR A 261 12.28 -7.21 -8.85
CA TYR A 261 12.87 -6.78 -7.59
C TYR A 261 12.71 -7.85 -6.52
N ASN A 262 13.68 -7.91 -5.60
CA ASN A 262 13.49 -8.56 -4.30
C ASN A 262 12.88 -7.54 -3.34
N SER A 263 11.76 -7.90 -2.71
CA SER A 263 11.02 -7.00 -1.83
C SER A 263 11.35 -7.28 -0.36
N VAL A 264 11.71 -6.22 0.37
CA VAL A 264 11.75 -6.22 1.83
C VAL A 264 10.56 -5.41 2.33
N PHE A 265 9.71 -6.02 3.14
CA PHE A 265 8.41 -5.46 3.48
C PHE A 265 8.16 -5.54 4.99
N LEU A 266 7.82 -4.40 5.60
CA LEU A 266 7.37 -4.32 6.99
C LEU A 266 5.99 -3.70 7.05
N GLY A 267 5.05 -4.42 7.64
CA GLY A 267 3.76 -3.87 8.02
C GLY A 267 3.63 -3.74 9.53
N ILE A 268 3.32 -2.55 10.05
CA ILE A 268 2.99 -2.33 11.46
C ILE A 268 1.49 -2.03 11.57
N GLU A 269 0.78 -2.83 12.36
CA GLU A 269 -0.66 -2.74 12.55
C GLU A 269 -1.04 -2.23 13.94
N LEU A 270 -2.09 -1.42 14.01
CA LEU A 270 -2.85 -1.23 15.24
C LEU A 270 -4.33 -1.43 14.92
N GLY A 271 -4.92 -2.51 15.42
CA GLY A 271 -6.27 -2.95 15.07
C GLY A 271 -7.12 -3.33 16.26
N GLN A 272 -8.35 -3.75 16.00
CA GLN A 272 -9.28 -4.25 17.02
C GLN A 272 -9.71 -5.68 16.67
N THR A 273 -9.78 -6.57 17.66
CA THR A 273 -10.09 -7.99 17.45
C THR A 273 -11.44 -8.37 18.04
N PHE A 274 -12.17 -9.22 17.32
CA PHE A 274 -13.46 -9.81 17.70
C PHE A 274 -13.44 -11.34 17.54
N VAL A 275 -12.25 -11.91 17.28
CA VAL A 275 -12.05 -13.33 16.92
C VAL A 275 -12.49 -14.27 18.06
N GLU A 276 -12.27 -13.86 19.31
CA GLU A 276 -12.43 -14.70 20.49
C GLU A 276 -13.37 -14.03 21.51
N PRO A 277 -14.45 -14.69 21.95
CA PRO A 277 -15.45 -14.07 22.82
C PRO A 277 -14.91 -13.50 24.14
N SER A 278 -13.82 -14.05 24.68
CA SER A 278 -13.21 -13.60 25.95
C SER A 278 -12.41 -12.30 25.82
N ILE A 279 -11.96 -11.95 24.62
CA ILE A 279 -11.10 -10.79 24.31
C ILE A 279 -11.69 -9.94 23.18
N SER A 280 -12.98 -10.13 22.90
CA SER A 280 -13.70 -9.43 21.84
C SER A 280 -13.80 -7.94 22.17
N GLY A 281 -13.36 -7.09 21.26
CA GLY A 281 -13.27 -5.65 21.41
C GLY A 281 -11.88 -5.16 21.82
N SER A 282 -10.95 -6.01 22.26
CA SER A 282 -9.62 -5.56 22.65
C SER A 282 -8.82 -4.99 21.46
N GLY A 283 -7.99 -3.99 21.73
CA GLY A 283 -7.02 -3.51 20.74
C GLY A 283 -5.82 -4.44 20.64
N GLN A 284 -5.18 -4.46 19.49
CA GLN A 284 -4.00 -5.29 19.24
C GLN A 284 -2.96 -4.58 18.39
N TRP A 285 -1.69 -4.75 18.75
CA TRP A 285 -0.57 -4.50 17.84
C TRP A 285 -0.40 -5.70 16.92
N GLY A 286 0.05 -5.47 15.70
CA GLY A 286 0.45 -6.54 14.78
C GLY A 286 1.69 -6.15 13.98
N VAL A 287 2.44 -7.15 13.56
CA VAL A 287 3.59 -6.99 12.65
C VAL A 287 3.44 -7.99 11.52
N ARG A 288 3.68 -7.52 10.29
CA ARG A 288 3.77 -8.34 9.07
C ARG A 288 5.20 -8.30 8.57
N THR A 289 5.83 -9.47 8.44
CA THR A 289 7.17 -9.63 7.88
C THR A 289 7.10 -10.46 6.62
N ALA A 290 7.82 -10.02 5.58
CA ALA A 290 7.87 -10.76 4.31
C ALA A 290 8.53 -12.12 4.52
N GLN A 291 7.98 -13.16 3.92
CA GLN A 291 8.43 -14.53 4.07
C GLN A 291 8.42 -15.27 2.73
N GLU A 292 9.25 -16.30 2.60
CA GLU A 292 9.27 -17.15 1.42
C GLU A 292 8.24 -18.25 1.54
N GLU A 293 7.35 -18.38 0.56
CA GLU A 293 6.38 -19.47 0.54
C GLU A 293 6.90 -20.67 -0.24
N VAL A 294 6.74 -21.85 0.36
CA VAL A 294 7.12 -23.13 -0.23
C VAL A 294 5.85 -23.86 -0.64
N LEU A 295 5.66 -24.02 -1.95
CA LEU A 295 4.54 -24.74 -2.52
C LEU A 295 5.01 -26.15 -2.87
N THR A 296 4.47 -27.18 -2.22
CA THR A 296 4.85 -28.58 -2.50
C THR A 296 3.62 -29.38 -2.90
N ASP A 297 3.71 -30.00 -4.07
CA ASP A 297 2.67 -30.88 -4.62
C ASP A 297 3.26 -32.18 -5.20
N GLU A 298 2.46 -32.96 -5.93
CA GLU A 298 2.90 -34.19 -6.58
C GLU A 298 3.91 -33.95 -7.72
N ASN A 299 4.01 -32.72 -8.24
CA ASN A 299 4.86 -32.32 -9.36
C ASN A 299 6.20 -31.73 -8.91
N GLY A 300 6.32 -31.29 -7.65
CA GLY A 300 7.59 -30.88 -7.06
C GLY A 300 7.44 -29.85 -5.94
N THR A 301 8.52 -29.11 -5.69
CA THR A 301 8.57 -27.99 -4.74
C THR A 301 8.87 -26.71 -5.49
N GLY A 302 7.89 -25.80 -5.55
CA GLY A 302 8.03 -24.42 -6.02
C GLY A 302 8.23 -23.45 -4.86
N TYR A 303 8.70 -22.24 -5.19
CA TYR A 303 8.93 -21.17 -4.23
C TYR A 303 8.30 -19.87 -4.72
N VAL A 304 7.60 -19.17 -3.84
CA VAL A 304 7.16 -17.79 -4.05
C VAL A 304 8.02 -16.89 -3.17
N TYR A 305 8.70 -15.95 -3.81
CA TYR A 305 9.59 -15.00 -3.14
C TYR A 305 8.94 -13.63 -3.09
N PRO A 306 9.09 -12.87 -1.99
CA PRO A 306 8.68 -11.47 -1.94
C PRO A 306 9.24 -10.67 -3.12
N ALA A 307 8.35 -10.11 -3.94
CA ALA A 307 8.71 -9.49 -5.21
C ALA A 307 7.82 -8.31 -5.60
N LEU A 308 8.45 -7.38 -6.31
CA LEU A 308 7.81 -6.37 -7.15
C LEU A 308 8.27 -6.59 -8.59
N THR A 309 7.34 -6.52 -9.54
CA THR A 309 7.63 -6.46 -10.96
C THR A 309 7.26 -5.08 -11.48
N LEU A 310 8.22 -4.41 -12.13
CA LEU A 310 8.01 -3.17 -12.86
C LEU A 310 8.08 -3.48 -14.35
N THR A 311 7.02 -3.20 -15.10
CA THR A 311 6.98 -3.43 -16.55
C THR A 311 6.67 -2.12 -17.25
N SER A 312 7.48 -1.73 -18.23
CA SER A 312 7.20 -0.55 -19.05
C SER A 312 6.87 -0.99 -20.47
N PHE A 313 5.68 -0.62 -20.94
CA PHE A 313 5.22 -0.93 -22.29
C PHE A 313 5.41 0.29 -23.18
N ASP A 314 6.01 0.11 -24.36
CA ASP A 314 6.02 1.11 -25.43
C ASP A 314 5.06 0.65 -26.54
N ALA A 315 3.84 1.19 -26.55
CA ALA A 315 2.84 0.87 -27.56
C ALA A 315 2.21 2.17 -28.08
N PHE A 316 2.31 2.41 -29.38
CA PHE A 316 1.71 3.58 -30.05
C PHE A 316 2.17 4.93 -29.47
N ASN A 317 3.45 5.04 -29.07
CA ASN A 317 4.02 6.20 -28.34
C ASN A 317 3.43 6.45 -26.94
N ILE A 318 2.50 5.62 -26.45
CA ILE A 318 2.02 5.62 -25.06
C ILE A 318 2.93 4.71 -24.23
N ARG A 319 3.47 5.25 -23.15
CA ARG A 319 4.38 4.54 -22.26
C ARG A 319 3.79 4.34 -20.88
N VAL A 320 3.28 3.14 -20.62
CA VAL A 320 2.69 2.79 -19.32
C VAL A 320 3.73 2.05 -18.50
N THR A 321 4.05 2.58 -17.32
CA THR A 321 4.73 1.79 -16.28
C THR A 321 3.67 1.07 -15.47
N SER A 322 3.84 -0.24 -15.32
CA SER A 322 2.95 -1.09 -14.55
C SER A 322 3.71 -1.72 -13.39
N LEU A 323 3.09 -1.69 -12.21
CA LEU A 323 3.62 -2.32 -11.00
C LEU A 323 2.74 -3.49 -10.59
N ALA A 324 3.35 -4.59 -10.15
CA ALA A 324 2.65 -5.71 -9.53
C ALA A 324 3.48 -6.25 -8.38
N ASN A 325 2.86 -6.38 -7.21
CA ASN A 325 3.50 -6.92 -6.02
C ASN A 325 2.94 -8.30 -5.71
N ASP A 326 3.81 -9.19 -5.25
CA ASP A 326 3.47 -10.48 -4.68
C ASP A 326 4.40 -10.75 -3.49
N ILE A 327 3.89 -10.48 -2.29
CA ILE A 327 4.67 -10.49 -1.05
C ILE A 327 3.97 -11.42 -0.04
N PRO A 328 4.34 -12.71 0.02
CA PRO A 328 3.92 -13.57 1.11
C PRO A 328 4.46 -13.01 2.44
N TYR A 329 3.66 -13.06 3.49
CA TYR A 329 4.00 -12.55 4.81
C TYR A 329 3.45 -13.44 5.93
N ASP A 330 4.23 -13.55 7.00
CA ASP A 330 3.75 -14.05 8.28
C ASP A 330 3.31 -12.86 9.15
N ARG A 331 2.41 -13.14 10.10
CA ARG A 331 1.83 -12.13 10.98
C ARG A 331 1.90 -12.58 12.43
N GLU A 332 2.47 -11.72 13.27
CA GLU A 332 2.38 -11.83 14.72
C GLU A 332 1.52 -10.69 15.27
N ALA A 333 0.74 -10.95 16.31
CA ALA A 333 -0.12 -9.97 16.97
C ALA A 333 -0.06 -10.09 18.49
N LEU A 334 -0.10 -8.94 19.17
CA LEU A 334 -0.22 -8.82 20.62
C LEU A 334 -1.53 -8.11 20.96
N ILE A 335 -2.49 -8.88 21.46
CA ILE A 335 -3.77 -8.38 21.96
C ILE A 335 -3.54 -7.80 23.35
N HIS A 336 -4.08 -6.61 23.60
CA HIS A 336 -3.96 -5.90 24.86
C HIS A 336 -5.35 -5.54 25.38
N GLN A 337 -5.77 -6.26 26.41
CA GLN A 337 -7.09 -6.13 27.04
C GLN A 337 -7.04 -5.16 28.24
N ALA A 338 -8.19 -4.63 28.65
CA ALA A 338 -8.30 -3.83 29.86
C ALA A 338 -7.72 -4.59 31.08
N GLY A 339 -7.09 -3.85 32.00
CA GLY A 339 -6.39 -4.45 33.14
C GLY A 339 -4.96 -4.90 32.84
N ASN A 340 -4.44 -4.66 31.62
CA ASN A 340 -3.12 -5.08 31.15
C ASN A 340 -2.98 -6.59 31.06
N GLU A 341 -4.01 -7.26 30.53
CA GLU A 341 -3.90 -8.66 30.10
C GLU A 341 -3.42 -8.70 28.64
N PHE A 342 -2.47 -9.58 28.35
CA PHE A 342 -1.79 -9.66 27.05
C PHE A 342 -1.87 -11.06 26.47
N PHE A 343 -2.09 -11.15 25.16
CA PHE A 343 -2.20 -12.42 24.45
C PHE A 343 -1.48 -12.36 23.10
N VAL A 344 -0.49 -13.22 22.90
CA VAL A 344 0.23 -13.35 21.63
C VAL A 344 -0.52 -14.31 20.70
N ARG A 345 -0.57 -13.97 19.41
CA ARG A 345 -1.09 -14.82 18.32
C ARG A 345 -0.12 -14.74 17.15
N GLY A 346 0.39 -15.88 16.69
CA GLY A 346 1.31 -15.95 15.56
C GLY A 346 0.83 -16.94 14.50
N SER A 347 1.77 -17.69 13.94
CA SER A 347 1.54 -18.72 12.92
C SER A 347 0.65 -19.88 13.40
N ASP A 348 0.47 -20.04 14.72
CA ASP A 348 -0.49 -20.97 15.31
C ASP A 348 -1.95 -20.56 15.07
N ARG A 349 -2.18 -19.27 14.79
CA ARG A 349 -3.51 -18.68 14.59
C ARG A 349 -3.75 -18.17 13.18
N TRP A 350 -2.69 -17.73 12.50
CA TRP A 350 -2.74 -17.09 11.21
C TRP A 350 -1.90 -17.88 10.21
N ASP A 351 -2.57 -18.47 9.21
CA ASP A 351 -1.86 -18.98 8.05
C ASP A 351 -1.15 -17.83 7.33
N ARG A 352 -0.06 -18.16 6.65
CA ARG A 352 0.62 -17.24 5.74
C ARG A 352 -0.37 -16.63 4.76
N ASN A 353 -0.25 -15.32 4.58
CA ASN A 353 -1.07 -14.56 3.67
C ASN A 353 -0.19 -13.74 2.74
N THR A 354 -0.75 -13.12 1.72
CA THR A 354 -0.01 -12.50 0.63
C THR A 354 -0.47 -11.08 0.41
N HIS A 355 0.44 -10.12 0.48
CA HIS A 355 0.21 -8.73 0.10
C HIS A 355 0.46 -8.58 -1.40
N SER A 356 -0.62 -8.56 -2.18
CA SER A 356 -0.55 -8.57 -3.64
C SER A 356 -1.50 -7.56 -4.28
N SER A 357 -1.14 -7.12 -5.48
CA SER A 357 -1.93 -6.17 -6.27
C SER A 357 -1.76 -6.43 -7.77
N SER A 358 -2.79 -6.06 -8.53
CA SER A 358 -2.78 -6.18 -9.99
C SER A 358 -1.72 -5.26 -10.63
N PRO A 359 -1.26 -5.61 -11.84
CA PRO A 359 -0.65 -4.66 -12.76
C PRO A 359 -1.54 -3.41 -12.90
N GLY A 360 -1.02 -2.24 -12.57
CA GLY A 360 -1.75 -0.97 -12.63
C GLY A 360 -0.86 0.16 -13.12
N ALA A 361 -1.46 1.10 -13.85
CA ALA A 361 -0.72 2.22 -14.44
C ALA A 361 -0.11 3.13 -13.37
N ALA A 362 1.14 3.49 -13.57
CA ALA A 362 1.90 4.41 -12.75
C ALA A 362 2.56 5.49 -13.61
N THR A 363 2.62 6.71 -13.10
CA THR A 363 3.33 7.83 -13.73
C THR A 363 4.66 8.04 -13.04
N LEU A 364 5.73 8.12 -13.82
CA LEU A 364 7.04 8.49 -13.32
C LEU A 364 7.19 10.01 -13.40
N LEU A 365 7.11 10.72 -12.28
CA LEU A 365 7.38 12.15 -12.20
C LEU A 365 8.89 12.41 -12.10
N GLU A 366 9.43 13.14 -13.08
CA GLU A 366 10.83 13.62 -13.11
C GLU A 366 11.87 12.52 -12.82
N ASP A 367 11.67 11.33 -13.40
CA ASP A 367 12.55 10.15 -13.33
C ASP A 367 12.84 9.59 -11.92
N THR A 368 12.22 10.15 -10.87
CA THR A 368 12.55 9.83 -9.46
C THR A 368 11.35 9.53 -8.58
N ARG A 369 10.12 9.86 -9.03
CA ARG A 369 8.90 9.65 -8.26
C ARG A 369 7.90 8.80 -9.03
N LEU A 370 7.52 7.65 -8.50
CA LEU A 370 6.57 6.76 -9.16
C LEU A 370 5.22 6.81 -8.44
N LEU A 371 4.22 7.34 -9.13
CA LEU A 371 2.90 7.69 -8.60
C LEU A 371 1.82 6.77 -9.13
N ALA A 372 0.98 6.22 -8.26
CA ALA A 372 -0.14 5.35 -8.66
C ALA A 372 -1.24 5.25 -7.59
N GLY A 373 -2.48 5.07 -8.03
CA GLY A 373 -3.54 4.49 -7.19
C GLY A 373 -3.42 2.97 -7.18
N ARG A 374 -3.36 2.36 -6.00
CA ARG A 374 -3.17 0.91 -5.85
C ARG A 374 -4.32 0.31 -5.05
N ALA A 375 -4.93 -0.73 -5.60
CA ALA A 375 -5.85 -1.60 -4.88
C ALA A 375 -5.17 -2.96 -4.65
N LEU A 376 -5.26 -3.46 -3.42
CA LEU A 376 -4.73 -4.77 -3.06
C LEU A 376 -5.79 -5.83 -3.28
N TYR A 377 -5.37 -7.01 -3.72
CA TYR A 377 -6.27 -8.14 -3.80
C TYR A 377 -6.72 -8.58 -2.41
N GLN A 378 -7.99 -8.94 -2.34
CA GLN A 378 -8.53 -9.77 -1.28
C GLN A 378 -7.92 -11.16 -1.34
N SER A 379 -7.71 -11.72 -0.16
CA SER A 379 -7.09 -13.04 0.03
C SER A 379 -7.91 -13.87 0.98
N ILE A 380 -7.83 -15.19 0.82
CA ILE A 380 -8.53 -16.15 1.66
C ILE A 380 -7.51 -17.09 2.27
N THR A 381 -7.53 -17.21 3.59
CA THR A 381 -6.74 -18.22 4.31
C THR A 381 -7.65 -19.28 4.93
N GLY A 382 -7.09 -20.44 5.27
CA GLY A 382 -7.84 -21.55 5.87
C GLY A 382 -8.93 -22.16 4.99
N ARG A 383 -8.88 -22.00 3.65
CA ARG A 383 -9.87 -22.60 2.74
C ARG A 383 -9.87 -24.13 2.90
N GLY A 384 -11.05 -24.72 3.10
CA GLY A 384 -11.20 -26.15 3.38
C GLY A 384 -10.90 -26.55 4.83
N SER A 385 -10.59 -25.60 5.71
CA SER A 385 -10.50 -25.79 7.16
C SER A 385 -11.82 -25.42 7.84
N SER A 386 -11.90 -25.64 9.17
CA SER A 386 -13.04 -25.19 9.98
C SER A 386 -13.08 -23.68 10.22
N LYS A 387 -12.04 -22.93 9.83
CA LYS A 387 -11.97 -21.48 9.99
C LYS A 387 -11.45 -20.87 8.69
N ILE A 388 -12.38 -20.39 7.86
CA ILE A 388 -12.06 -19.70 6.61
C ILE A 388 -12.06 -18.20 6.90
N ILE A 389 -11.00 -17.50 6.51
CA ILE A 389 -10.85 -16.07 6.78
C ILE A 389 -10.66 -15.33 5.47
N GLY A 390 -11.53 -14.37 5.22
CA GLY A 390 -11.38 -13.39 4.16
C GLY A 390 -10.66 -12.15 4.65
N TRP A 391 -9.65 -11.71 3.93
CA TRP A 391 -8.87 -10.51 4.21
C TRP A 391 -9.17 -9.44 3.17
N THR A 392 -9.76 -8.34 3.61
CA THR A 392 -10.03 -7.18 2.78
C THR A 392 -9.01 -6.09 3.01
N ARG A 393 -8.80 -5.26 1.99
CA ARG A 393 -7.77 -4.24 1.99
C ARG A 393 -8.28 -3.01 1.24
N ASN A 394 -8.04 -1.85 1.82
CA ASN A 394 -8.38 -0.58 1.23
C ASN A 394 -7.32 -0.20 0.20
N PRO A 395 -7.72 0.48 -0.88
CA PRO A 395 -6.79 1.16 -1.77
C PRO A 395 -5.89 2.15 -1.04
N TYR A 396 -4.73 2.41 -1.62
CA TYR A 396 -3.77 3.38 -1.13
C TYR A 396 -3.13 4.14 -2.30
N TYR A 397 -2.65 5.35 -2.01
CA TYR A 397 -1.89 6.15 -2.96
C TYR A 397 -0.41 5.81 -2.80
N LEU A 398 0.21 5.31 -3.87
CA LEU A 398 1.63 5.06 -3.96
C LEU A 398 2.33 6.33 -4.46
N ASP A 399 3.27 6.82 -3.66
CA ASP A 399 4.23 7.85 -4.05
C ASP A 399 5.61 7.28 -3.71
N ALA A 400 6.16 6.49 -4.62
CA ALA A 400 7.43 5.80 -4.41
C ALA A 400 8.60 6.65 -4.91
N PHE A 401 9.78 6.45 -4.34
CA PHE A 401 11.04 6.91 -4.92
C PHE A 401 11.57 5.83 -5.86
N THR A 402 12.11 6.24 -7.00
CA THR A 402 12.88 5.40 -7.92
C THR A 402 14.26 6.02 -8.16
N SER A 403 15.29 5.20 -8.26
CA SER A 403 16.60 5.68 -8.71
C SER A 403 16.65 5.84 -10.23
N ALA A 404 17.60 6.65 -10.70
CA ALA A 404 17.89 6.73 -12.12
C ALA A 404 18.41 5.35 -12.63
N PRO A 405 17.83 4.81 -13.72
CA PRO A 405 18.36 3.62 -14.37
C PRO A 405 19.82 3.77 -14.78
N VAL A 406 20.60 2.69 -14.67
CA VAL A 406 22.02 2.69 -15.11
C VAL A 406 22.16 2.75 -16.64
N ASP A 407 21.20 2.22 -17.37
CA ASP A 407 21.12 2.25 -18.83
C ASP A 407 19.68 2.07 -19.32
N GLU A 408 19.49 2.10 -20.65
CA GLU A 408 18.16 2.01 -21.24
C GLU A 408 17.47 0.64 -21.10
N THR A 409 18.22 -0.40 -20.74
CA THR A 409 17.73 -1.78 -20.69
C THR A 409 17.52 -2.31 -19.28
N THR A 410 18.08 -1.62 -18.29
CA THR A 410 18.03 -1.97 -16.87
C THR A 410 17.05 -1.05 -16.15
N GLY A 411 16.21 -1.58 -15.25
CA GLY A 411 15.32 -0.75 -14.44
C GLY A 411 16.07 0.09 -13.40
N PRO A 412 15.36 0.96 -12.64
CA PRO A 412 15.88 1.55 -11.41
C PRO A 412 16.49 0.48 -10.51
N ASP A 413 17.59 0.77 -9.84
CA ASP A 413 18.20 -0.19 -8.91
C ASP A 413 17.36 -0.43 -7.64
N ARG A 414 16.42 0.49 -7.35
CA ARG A 414 15.51 0.41 -6.21
C ARG A 414 14.20 1.17 -6.44
N VAL A 415 13.15 0.66 -5.82
CA VAL A 415 11.85 1.34 -5.65
C VAL A 415 11.51 1.34 -4.17
N ILE A 416 11.37 2.51 -3.56
CA ILE A 416 11.19 2.66 -2.10
C ILE A 416 9.89 3.40 -1.84
N SER A 417 9.06 2.85 -0.97
CA SER A 417 7.80 3.50 -0.60
C SER A 417 7.43 3.27 0.86
N GLY A 418 6.68 4.21 1.42
CA GLY A 418 5.88 3.98 2.60
C GLY A 418 4.47 4.48 2.36
N TYR A 419 3.47 3.70 2.77
CA TYR A 419 2.06 4.02 2.56
C TYR A 419 1.20 3.46 3.69
N PHE A 420 -0.03 3.94 3.77
CA PHE A 420 -1.01 3.48 4.72
C PHE A 420 -2.13 2.73 4.00
N SER A 421 -2.55 1.60 4.58
CA SER A 421 -3.76 0.89 4.16
C SER A 421 -4.54 0.46 5.40
N ALA A 422 -5.85 0.29 5.24
CA ALA A 422 -6.71 -0.28 6.25
C ALA A 422 -7.44 -1.50 5.68
N GLY A 423 -8.06 -2.31 6.51
CA GLY A 423 -8.73 -3.51 6.05
C GLY A 423 -9.46 -4.24 7.18
N LYS A 424 -10.02 -5.40 6.84
CA LYS A 424 -10.71 -6.26 7.80
C LYS A 424 -10.31 -7.72 7.60
N ALA A 425 -10.27 -8.47 8.69
CA ALA A 425 -10.41 -9.91 8.64
C ALA A 425 -11.89 -10.26 8.85
N ILE A 426 -12.43 -11.15 8.05
CA ILE A 426 -13.85 -11.51 8.04
C ILE A 426 -13.97 -13.03 8.07
N GLU A 427 -14.86 -13.53 8.90
CA GLU A 427 -15.19 -14.95 8.93
C GLU A 427 -16.00 -15.32 7.69
N LEU A 428 -15.62 -16.42 7.04
CA LEU A 428 -16.31 -16.94 5.87
C LEU A 428 -16.84 -18.36 6.14
N GLU A 429 -17.97 -18.68 5.53
CA GLU A 429 -18.54 -20.03 5.51
C GLU A 429 -18.65 -20.53 4.07
N ALA A 430 -18.31 -21.79 3.84
CA ALA A 430 -18.48 -22.42 2.53
C ALA A 430 -19.94 -22.83 2.30
N ASP A 431 -20.53 -22.37 1.20
CA ASP A 431 -21.84 -22.79 0.71
C ASP A 431 -21.70 -23.30 -0.74
N GLY A 432 -21.52 -24.62 -0.87
CA GLY A 432 -21.17 -25.24 -2.15
C GLY A 432 -19.79 -24.78 -2.64
N ASP A 433 -19.75 -24.17 -3.83
CA ASP A 433 -18.54 -23.58 -4.42
C ASP A 433 -18.36 -22.09 -4.06
N SER A 434 -19.31 -21.51 -3.31
CA SER A 434 -19.32 -20.10 -2.90
C SER A 434 -18.84 -19.90 -1.45
N LEU A 435 -18.46 -18.66 -1.12
CA LEU A 435 -18.10 -18.25 0.24
C LEU A 435 -19.04 -17.14 0.72
N LEU A 436 -19.72 -17.39 1.83
CA LEU A 436 -20.63 -16.44 2.47
C LEU A 436 -19.90 -15.62 3.52
N ARG A 437 -20.21 -14.33 3.59
CA ARG A 437 -19.63 -13.38 4.55
C ARG A 437 -20.36 -13.50 5.89
N LEU A 438 -19.64 -13.83 6.95
CA LEU A 438 -20.16 -13.87 8.32
C LEU A 438 -19.77 -12.59 9.08
N GLY A 439 -19.18 -12.73 10.28
CA GLY A 439 -18.82 -11.60 11.13
C GLY A 439 -17.44 -11.02 10.80
N THR A 440 -17.26 -9.72 11.06
CA THR A 440 -15.92 -9.12 11.15
C THR A 440 -15.17 -9.76 12.30
N LEU A 441 -14.01 -10.34 11.99
CA LEU A 441 -13.08 -10.91 12.96
C LEU A 441 -12.12 -9.86 13.48
N GLU A 442 -11.64 -8.94 12.63
CA GLU A 442 -10.73 -7.87 13.00
C GLU A 442 -10.92 -6.64 12.13
N ASP A 443 -10.71 -5.45 12.71
CA ASP A 443 -10.38 -4.23 11.97
C ASP A 443 -8.87 -4.00 12.02
N GLN A 444 -8.25 -3.68 10.87
CA GLN A 444 -6.80 -3.57 10.73
C GLN A 444 -6.42 -2.21 10.13
N TYR A 445 -5.50 -1.51 10.78
CA TYR A 445 -4.93 -0.26 10.30
C TYR A 445 -3.42 -0.41 10.20
N LEU A 446 -2.88 -0.27 8.98
CA LEU A 446 -1.56 -0.76 8.62
C LEU A 446 -0.70 0.36 8.04
N SER A 447 0.44 0.61 8.67
CA SER A 447 1.53 1.41 8.12
C SER A 447 2.54 0.48 7.46
N VAL A 448 2.87 0.72 6.19
CA VAL A 448 3.77 -0.12 5.40
C VAL A 448 5.06 0.61 5.06
N LEU A 449 6.17 -0.12 5.11
CA LEU A 449 7.45 0.22 4.51
C LEU A 449 7.83 -0.88 3.51
N GLU A 450 8.12 -0.49 2.27
CA GLU A 450 8.44 -1.41 1.19
C GLU A 450 9.70 -0.94 0.46
N ILE A 451 10.74 -1.78 0.49
CA ILE A 451 12.03 -1.55 -0.14
C ILE A 451 12.26 -2.65 -1.18
N ASN A 452 12.14 -2.28 -2.44
CA ASN A 452 12.31 -3.18 -3.57
C ASN A 452 13.70 -2.95 -4.18
N LEU A 453 14.53 -4.00 -4.25
CA LEU A 453 15.90 -3.94 -4.73
C LEU A 453 16.07 -4.78 -5.99
N LEU A 454 16.63 -4.18 -7.06
CA LEU A 454 16.67 -4.77 -8.40
C LEU A 454 17.42 -6.10 -8.40
N ARG A 455 16.80 -7.13 -8.97
CA ARG A 455 17.41 -8.45 -9.15
C ARG A 455 18.53 -8.39 -10.17
N LYS A 456 19.60 -9.12 -9.89
CA LYS A 456 20.70 -9.35 -10.83
C LYS A 456 21.05 -10.82 -10.82
N GLU A 457 20.75 -11.52 -11.91
CA GLU A 457 21.17 -12.92 -12.08
C GLU A 457 22.70 -13.03 -12.00
N GLY A 458 23.18 -13.99 -11.20
CA GLY A 458 24.61 -14.17 -10.92
C GLY A 458 25.18 -13.11 -9.99
N PHE A 459 24.38 -12.55 -9.09
CA PHE A 459 24.87 -11.64 -8.05
C PHE A 459 25.94 -12.33 -7.18
N ASP A 460 27.00 -11.59 -6.87
CA ASP A 460 28.12 -12.05 -6.05
C ASP A 460 28.18 -11.25 -4.75
N ALA A 461 28.09 -11.94 -3.59
CA ALA A 461 28.24 -11.31 -2.26
C ALA A 461 29.59 -10.59 -2.08
N ASP A 462 30.62 -10.91 -2.88
CA ASP A 462 31.86 -10.13 -2.87
C ASP A 462 31.63 -8.66 -3.31
N THR A 463 30.50 -8.35 -3.94
CA THR A 463 30.11 -6.96 -4.27
C THR A 463 30.04 -6.07 -3.02
N VAL A 464 29.60 -6.61 -1.88
CA VAL A 464 29.46 -5.86 -0.61
C VAL A 464 30.69 -6.01 0.31
N ASN A 465 31.65 -6.83 -0.08
CA ASN A 465 32.84 -7.14 0.70
C ASN A 465 33.85 -5.98 0.68
N GLY A 466 34.47 -5.70 1.83
CA GLY A 466 35.44 -4.62 2.03
C GLY A 466 34.82 -3.22 2.14
N ARG A 467 33.49 -3.12 2.31
CA ARG A 467 32.76 -1.85 2.37
C ARG A 467 32.25 -1.53 3.77
N GLU A 468 31.99 -0.24 4.00
CA GLU A 468 31.45 0.31 5.23
C GLU A 468 30.04 0.84 4.98
N TYR A 469 29.12 0.56 5.91
CA TYR A 469 27.71 0.93 5.79
C TYR A 469 27.28 1.72 7.03
N ASN A 470 26.34 2.66 6.85
CA ASN A 470 25.48 3.12 7.93
C ASN A 470 24.25 2.23 7.98
N ILE A 471 23.76 1.94 9.18
CA ILE A 471 22.60 1.08 9.37
C ILE A 471 21.55 1.75 10.25
N LEU A 472 20.30 1.39 9.98
CA LEU A 472 19.12 1.75 10.73
C LEU A 472 18.20 0.53 10.79
N TYR A 473 17.62 0.23 11.94
CA TYR A 473 16.59 -0.80 12.04
C TYR A 473 15.47 -0.41 12.99
N LEU A 474 14.32 -1.04 12.79
CA LEU A 474 13.18 -1.04 13.68
C LEU A 474 12.72 -2.50 13.84
N GLY A 475 12.63 -2.97 15.08
CA GLY A 475 12.17 -4.31 15.42
C GLY A 475 11.18 -4.29 16.59
N THR A 476 10.22 -5.20 16.56
CA THR A 476 9.19 -5.35 17.58
C THR A 476 9.20 -6.78 18.10
N ARG A 477 9.13 -6.94 19.42
CA ARG A 477 9.02 -8.25 20.08
C ARG A 477 7.74 -8.30 20.88
N PHE A 478 6.96 -9.33 20.64
CA PHE A 478 5.78 -9.67 21.42
C PHE A 478 6.08 -10.82 22.38
N SER A 479 5.42 -10.81 23.52
CA SER A 479 5.54 -11.84 24.55
C SER A 479 4.30 -11.84 25.43
N ASP A 480 4.04 -12.94 26.12
CA ASP A 480 3.07 -13.03 27.21
C ASP A 480 3.73 -13.03 28.61
N GLU A 481 5.05 -12.73 28.65
CA GLU A 481 5.84 -12.72 29.89
C GLU A 481 5.90 -11.32 30.55
N THR A 482 7.01 -11.00 31.24
CA THR A 482 7.14 -9.76 32.04
C THR A 482 7.17 -8.50 31.20
N THR A 483 7.61 -8.60 29.94
CA THR A 483 7.67 -7.50 28.97
C THR A 483 6.91 -7.91 27.71
N PRO A 484 5.56 -7.76 27.72
CA PRO A 484 4.74 -8.18 26.59
C PRO A 484 5.03 -7.47 25.28
N LEU A 485 5.50 -6.23 25.34
CA LEU A 485 5.83 -5.43 24.17
C LEU A 485 7.19 -4.75 24.35
N ALA A 486 8.09 -4.98 23.42
CA ALA A 486 9.32 -4.21 23.27
C ALA A 486 9.48 -3.75 21.82
N ILE A 487 9.70 -2.45 21.63
CA ILE A 487 9.95 -1.84 20.33
C ILE A 487 11.35 -1.24 20.37
N GLU A 488 12.22 -1.71 19.50
CA GLU A 488 13.63 -1.36 19.47
C GLU A 488 13.97 -0.69 18.14
N ALA A 489 14.60 0.48 18.18
CA ALA A 489 15.15 1.11 16.98
C ALA A 489 16.59 1.54 17.22
N GLY A 490 17.47 1.15 16.31
CA GLY A 490 18.90 1.39 16.42
C GLY A 490 19.51 1.97 15.16
N VAL A 491 20.59 2.71 15.37
CA VAL A 491 21.42 3.34 14.35
C VAL A 491 22.87 2.96 14.59
N GLY A 492 23.64 2.78 13.52
CA GLY A 492 25.02 2.37 13.69
C GLY A 492 25.79 2.27 12.39
N GLN A 493 26.89 1.52 12.46
CA GLN A 493 27.78 1.29 11.33
C GLN A 493 28.10 -0.20 11.23
N TRP A 494 28.23 -0.68 9.99
CA TRP A 494 28.76 -2.00 9.67
C TRP A 494 30.04 -1.88 8.85
N GLN A 495 30.93 -2.84 9.02
CA GLN A 495 32.02 -3.12 8.10
C GLN A 495 31.93 -4.59 7.68
N ILE A 496 31.88 -4.85 6.38
CA ILE A 496 31.72 -6.20 5.84
C ILE A 496 33.07 -6.69 5.32
N ASN A 497 33.60 -7.79 5.86
CA ASN A 497 34.87 -8.40 5.45
C ASN A 497 34.72 -9.91 5.36
N GLY A 498 34.83 -10.47 4.15
CA GLY A 498 34.75 -11.91 3.88
C GLY A 498 33.46 -12.54 4.42
N GLY A 499 32.32 -11.86 4.25
CA GLY A 499 31.02 -12.28 4.79
C GLY A 499 30.85 -12.04 6.30
N THR A 500 31.86 -11.53 7.01
CA THR A 500 31.72 -11.14 8.42
C THR A 500 31.30 -9.68 8.51
N VAL A 501 30.20 -9.41 9.21
CA VAL A 501 29.72 -8.06 9.51
C VAL A 501 30.22 -7.67 10.90
N SER A 502 31.19 -6.76 10.97
CA SER A 502 31.57 -6.10 12.21
C SER A 502 30.66 -4.90 12.43
N GLN A 503 30.04 -4.79 13.60
CA GLN A 503 29.06 -3.73 13.85
C GLN A 503 29.38 -2.89 15.08
N SER A 504 28.93 -1.65 15.05
CA SER A 504 28.86 -0.76 16.21
C SER A 504 27.56 0.02 16.12
N GLN A 505 26.60 -0.32 16.98
CA GLN A 505 25.27 0.27 16.95
C GLN A 505 24.87 0.78 18.34
N SER A 506 24.11 1.87 18.37
CA SER A 506 23.34 2.29 19.53
C SER A 506 21.85 2.10 19.25
N PHE A 507 21.11 1.70 20.27
CA PHE A 507 19.68 1.49 20.14
C PHE A 507 18.92 1.99 21.35
N THR A 508 17.66 2.31 21.10
CA THR A 508 16.70 2.66 22.13
C THR A 508 15.60 1.63 22.11
N THR A 509 15.17 1.18 23.29
CA THR A 509 14.00 0.31 23.42
C THR A 509 12.92 1.01 24.21
N VAL A 510 11.72 1.10 23.63
CA VAL A 510 10.50 1.48 24.36
C VAL A 510 9.75 0.19 24.67
N GLN A 511 9.40 -0.02 25.93
CA GLN A 511 8.82 -1.27 26.40
C GLN A 511 7.57 -1.01 27.23
N ARG A 512 6.62 -1.94 27.18
CA ARG A 512 5.51 -2.05 28.11
C ARG A 512 5.68 -3.32 28.93
N GLY A 513 5.70 -3.17 30.26
CA GLY A 513 5.66 -4.29 31.19
C GLY A 513 4.24 -4.81 31.40
N SER A 514 4.11 -6.02 31.96
CA SER A 514 2.81 -6.65 32.23
C SER A 514 1.91 -5.88 33.22
N SER A 515 2.45 -4.90 33.96
CA SER A 515 1.67 -3.96 34.78
C SER A 515 1.09 -2.76 33.99
N GLY A 516 1.33 -2.70 32.67
CA GLY A 516 1.01 -1.55 31.83
C GLY A 516 2.02 -0.40 31.89
N THR A 517 3.04 -0.51 32.74
CA THR A 517 4.08 0.52 32.87
C THR A 517 4.91 0.61 31.60
N VAL A 518 5.06 1.82 31.07
CA VAL A 518 5.91 2.12 29.91
C VAL A 518 7.27 2.61 30.39
N THR A 519 8.34 2.08 29.80
CA THR A 519 9.73 2.46 30.09
C THR A 519 10.55 2.59 28.82
N THR A 520 11.51 3.50 28.83
CA THR A 520 12.46 3.68 27.73
C THR A 520 13.88 3.40 28.23
N ASP A 521 14.63 2.57 27.51
CA ASP A 521 16.09 2.41 27.65
C ASP A 521 16.79 3.02 26.42
N PRO A 522 17.36 4.23 26.53
CA PRO A 522 18.04 4.90 25.41
C PRO A 522 19.53 4.58 25.31
N THR A 523 20.06 3.65 26.11
CA THR A 523 21.52 3.44 26.27
C THR A 523 22.02 2.11 25.71
N GLY A 524 21.17 1.38 24.98
CA GLY A 524 21.52 0.10 24.37
C GLY A 524 22.67 0.21 23.37
N THR A 525 23.55 -0.78 23.37
CA THR A 525 24.67 -0.89 22.41
C THR A 525 24.81 -2.31 21.89
N ARG A 526 25.18 -2.46 20.62
CA ARG A 526 25.42 -3.76 19.97
C ARG A 526 26.75 -3.74 19.23
N THR A 527 27.56 -4.78 19.48
CA THR A 527 28.92 -4.90 18.91
C THR A 527 29.30 -6.31 18.46
N GLU A 528 28.44 -7.31 18.70
CA GLU A 528 28.68 -8.68 18.28
C GLU A 528 28.77 -8.76 16.75
N SER A 529 29.75 -9.48 16.22
CA SER A 529 29.80 -9.69 14.77
C SER A 529 28.64 -10.57 14.28
N TRP A 530 28.22 -10.37 13.04
CA TRP A 530 27.25 -11.18 12.32
C TRP A 530 27.87 -11.81 11.07
N ALA A 531 27.18 -12.77 10.46
CA ALA A 531 27.55 -13.39 9.20
C ALA A 531 26.55 -13.00 8.11
N LEU A 532 27.08 -12.66 6.93
CA LEU A 532 26.34 -12.33 5.73
C LEU A 532 26.75 -13.32 4.63
N SER A 533 25.76 -13.90 3.95
CA SER A 533 26.00 -14.84 2.86
C SER A 533 24.97 -14.70 1.74
N ASN A 534 25.30 -15.19 0.54
CA ASN A 534 24.33 -15.34 -0.53
C ASN A 534 23.20 -16.27 -0.09
N ARG A 535 22.00 -15.99 -0.59
CA ARG A 535 20.85 -16.88 -0.50
C ARG A 535 20.36 -17.21 -1.91
N THR A 536 20.72 -18.40 -2.39
CA THR A 536 20.34 -18.85 -3.73
C THR A 536 18.82 -19.01 -3.86
N SER A 537 18.28 -18.62 -5.01
CA SER A 537 16.85 -18.73 -5.32
C SER A 537 16.61 -19.85 -6.33
N ARG A 538 15.58 -20.65 -6.11
CA ARG A 538 15.15 -21.70 -7.04
C ARG A 538 14.11 -21.13 -8.00
N LEU A 539 14.54 -20.84 -9.22
CA LEU A 539 13.67 -20.37 -10.29
C LEU A 539 13.33 -21.52 -11.25
N SER A 540 12.36 -21.30 -12.15
CA SER A 540 11.97 -22.30 -13.16
C SER A 540 13.12 -22.72 -14.10
N LYS A 541 14.13 -21.85 -14.26
CA LYS A 541 15.34 -22.11 -15.07
C LYS A 541 16.48 -22.77 -14.28
N GLY A 542 16.34 -22.91 -12.96
CA GLY A 542 17.36 -23.47 -12.06
C GLY A 542 17.65 -22.58 -10.86
N ASP A 543 18.57 -23.06 -10.01
CA ASP A 543 19.05 -22.36 -8.83
C ASP A 543 20.03 -21.23 -9.26
N VAL A 544 19.75 -19.99 -8.86
CA VAL A 544 20.52 -18.80 -9.22
C VAL A 544 20.54 -17.76 -8.11
N ASP A 545 21.69 -17.09 -7.94
CA ASP A 545 21.82 -15.94 -7.05
C ASP A 545 21.28 -14.69 -7.74
N ILE A 546 20.22 -14.11 -7.18
CA ILE A 546 19.51 -12.94 -7.72
C ILE A 546 19.62 -11.70 -6.82
N GLY A 547 20.61 -11.68 -5.92
CA GLY A 547 20.84 -10.58 -4.98
C GLY A 547 20.18 -10.74 -3.61
N ARG A 548 19.63 -11.91 -3.30
CA ARG A 548 19.10 -12.28 -1.98
C ARG A 548 20.22 -12.68 -1.02
N LEU A 549 20.06 -12.34 0.26
CA LEU A 549 21.09 -12.46 1.29
C LEU A 549 20.52 -13.06 2.59
N ASN A 550 21.33 -13.87 3.27
CA ASN A 550 21.10 -14.33 4.65
C ASN A 550 21.90 -13.46 5.63
N LEU A 551 21.29 -13.07 6.74
CA LEU A 551 21.93 -12.41 7.88
C LEU A 551 21.82 -13.29 9.14
N ASP A 552 22.94 -13.72 9.69
CA ASP A 552 23.04 -14.67 10.79
C ASP A 552 23.91 -14.14 11.94
N ILE A 553 23.80 -14.70 13.16
CA ILE A 553 24.62 -14.23 14.30
C ILE A 553 26.07 -14.71 14.17
N THR A 554 26.30 -15.96 13.74
CA THR A 554 27.67 -16.49 13.61
C THR A 554 27.89 -17.44 12.45
N THR A 555 26.94 -18.32 12.17
CA THR A 555 27.10 -19.37 11.16
C THR A 555 26.14 -19.07 10.01
N ALA A 556 26.69 -18.94 8.80
CA ALA A 556 25.88 -18.73 7.62
C ALA A 556 24.88 -19.88 7.45
N SER A 557 23.59 -19.53 7.39
CA SER A 557 22.52 -20.46 7.10
C SER A 557 22.55 -20.89 5.64
N GLY A 558 22.07 -22.11 5.36
CA GLY A 558 21.92 -22.58 3.98
C GLY A 558 20.83 -21.82 3.21
N ASP A 559 20.82 -21.93 1.88
CA ASP A 559 19.94 -21.18 0.96
C ASP A 559 18.44 -21.35 1.24
N PHE A 560 18.05 -22.45 1.89
CA PHE A 560 16.67 -22.80 2.21
C PHE A 560 16.43 -23.00 3.71
N GLN A 561 17.38 -22.56 4.55
CA GLN A 561 17.25 -22.56 6.00
C GLN A 561 16.86 -21.16 6.46
N GLN A 562 16.09 -21.07 7.55
CA GLN A 562 15.79 -19.79 8.17
C GLN A 562 17.06 -19.25 8.82
N PRO A 563 17.52 -18.04 8.47
CA PRO A 563 18.67 -17.42 9.12
C PRO A 563 18.35 -16.95 10.54
N ASP A 564 19.38 -16.78 11.37
CA ASP A 564 19.20 -16.39 12.77
C ASP A 564 18.56 -15.01 12.94
N ILE A 565 18.79 -14.09 11.99
CA ILE A 565 18.39 -12.67 12.10
C ILE A 565 17.36 -12.28 11.05
N GLY A 566 17.63 -12.60 9.78
CA GLY A 566 16.73 -12.15 8.73
C GLY A 566 17.18 -12.47 7.31
N ILE A 567 16.21 -12.39 6.40
CA ILE A 567 16.40 -12.55 4.95
C ILE A 567 16.30 -11.17 4.32
N GLY A 568 17.21 -10.88 3.39
CA GLY A 568 17.26 -9.57 2.75
C GLY A 568 17.71 -9.63 1.30
N ALA A 569 18.01 -8.46 0.77
CA ALA A 569 18.57 -8.30 -0.56
C ALA A 569 19.50 -7.09 -0.64
N SER A 570 20.26 -7.01 -1.74
CA SER A 570 21.11 -5.87 -2.08
C SER A 570 20.78 -5.31 -3.46
N THR A 571 21.04 -4.02 -3.65
CA THR A 571 21.12 -3.45 -5.00
C THR A 571 22.26 -4.10 -5.79
N PRO A 572 22.19 -4.15 -7.13
CA PRO A 572 23.20 -4.80 -7.97
C PRO A 572 24.65 -4.32 -7.78
N ASP A 573 24.83 -3.10 -7.27
CA ASP A 573 26.11 -2.46 -7.01
C ASP A 573 26.58 -2.53 -5.55
N GLY A 574 25.75 -3.08 -4.65
CA GLY A 574 26.03 -3.20 -3.22
C GLY A 574 25.86 -1.91 -2.41
N SER A 575 25.34 -0.83 -2.99
CA SER A 575 25.24 0.47 -2.30
C SER A 575 24.10 0.55 -1.27
N LEU A 576 23.10 -0.32 -1.39
CA LEU A 576 22.01 -0.46 -0.42
C LEU A 576 21.68 -1.94 -0.20
N MET A 577 21.38 -2.27 1.04
CA MET A 577 20.82 -3.55 1.47
C MET A 577 19.64 -3.30 2.40
N ALA A 578 18.69 -4.22 2.40
CA ALA A 578 17.62 -4.26 3.39
C ALA A 578 17.31 -5.71 3.78
N PHE A 579 16.82 -5.91 5.01
CA PHE A 579 16.50 -7.22 5.56
C PHE A 579 15.16 -7.19 6.30
N ASN A 580 14.34 -8.21 6.07
CA ASN A 580 13.24 -8.58 6.94
C ASN A 580 13.83 -9.27 8.17
N LEU A 581 13.62 -8.67 9.33
CA LEU A 581 13.99 -9.25 10.62
C LEU A 581 12.87 -10.18 11.07
N ASP A 582 13.25 -11.34 11.61
CA ASP A 582 12.32 -12.40 12.00
C ASP A 582 12.69 -12.92 13.39
N ASP A 583 11.95 -12.46 14.40
CA ASP A 583 12.04 -12.79 15.83
C ASP A 583 13.37 -12.49 16.55
N SER A 584 14.48 -13.19 16.23
CA SER A 584 15.69 -13.15 17.06
C SER A 584 16.88 -12.44 16.42
N PRO A 585 17.76 -11.76 17.18
CA PRO A 585 17.53 -11.19 18.51
C PRO A 585 16.74 -9.85 18.46
N LEU A 586 16.42 -9.34 17.26
CA LEU A 586 15.95 -7.97 17.06
C LEU A 586 14.42 -7.82 17.11
N GLY A 587 13.67 -8.92 17.09
CA GLY A 587 12.24 -8.93 16.83
C GLY A 587 11.91 -8.88 15.35
N ASP A 588 10.61 -8.91 15.08
CA ASP A 588 10.04 -8.75 13.75
C ASP A 588 10.16 -7.30 13.29
N GLY A 589 10.67 -7.09 12.08
CA GLY A 589 11.02 -5.75 11.66
C GLY A 589 11.75 -5.61 10.34
N ILE A 590 12.43 -4.47 10.21
CA ILE A 590 13.25 -4.14 9.04
C ILE A 590 14.60 -3.58 9.46
N LEU A 591 15.64 -3.96 8.73
CA LEU A 591 16.96 -3.34 8.80
C LEU A 591 17.35 -2.80 7.43
N ILE A 592 17.92 -1.60 7.39
CA ILE A 592 18.38 -0.91 6.20
C ILE A 592 19.86 -0.59 6.39
N ALA A 593 20.69 -0.92 5.40
CA ALA A 593 22.12 -0.63 5.39
C ALA A 593 22.51 0.04 4.07
N ALA A 594 23.02 1.28 4.13
CA ALA A 594 23.51 1.99 2.95
C ALA A 594 24.99 2.31 3.07
N GLU A 595 25.72 2.23 1.95
CA GLU A 595 27.15 2.49 1.89
C GLU A 595 27.47 3.90 2.44
N GLN A 596 28.50 4.00 3.27
CA GLN A 596 28.92 5.28 3.83
C GLN A 596 29.39 6.22 2.72
N THR A 597 29.19 7.52 2.93
CA THR A 597 29.58 8.53 1.95
C THR A 597 30.41 9.64 2.58
N ALA A 598 31.43 10.08 1.85
CA ALA A 598 32.20 11.27 2.16
C ALA A 598 31.57 12.55 1.58
N ASN A 599 30.48 12.43 0.81
CA ASN A 599 29.75 13.58 0.29
C ASN A 599 29.14 14.36 1.46
N SER A 600 29.24 15.69 1.42
CA SER A 600 28.56 16.53 2.40
C SER A 600 27.05 16.31 2.33
N ALA A 601 26.36 16.31 3.47
CA ALA A 601 24.91 16.22 3.45
C ALA A 601 24.29 17.46 2.75
N PRO A 602 23.06 17.36 2.19
CA PRO A 602 22.43 18.48 1.52
C PRO A 602 22.39 19.73 2.41
N ALA A 603 22.74 20.88 1.83
CA ALA A 603 22.66 22.17 2.51
C ALA A 603 21.27 22.82 2.39
N THR A 604 20.49 22.41 1.38
CA THR A 604 19.12 22.83 1.13
C THR A 604 18.37 21.75 0.36
N GLY A 605 17.04 21.72 0.45
CA GLY A 605 16.20 20.87 -0.40
C GLY A 605 14.88 20.49 0.26
N GLN A 606 13.96 19.95 -0.51
CA GLN A 606 12.69 19.42 -0.04
C GLN A 606 12.70 17.90 -0.15
N PHE A 607 12.23 17.22 0.89
CA PHE A 607 12.22 15.77 0.99
C PHE A 607 10.85 15.30 1.45
N ARG A 608 10.24 14.40 0.67
CA ARG A 608 9.03 13.66 1.04
C ARG A 608 9.38 12.66 2.12
N LEU A 609 8.73 12.74 3.27
CA LEU A 609 8.95 11.91 4.43
C LEU A 609 7.78 10.92 4.58
N GLN A 610 8.12 9.64 4.59
CA GLN A 610 7.20 8.53 4.75
C GLN A 610 7.68 7.60 5.86
N GLY A 611 6.78 7.02 6.64
CA GLY A 611 7.14 5.96 7.58
C GLY A 611 6.22 5.86 8.78
N VAL A 612 6.72 5.25 9.86
CA VAL A 612 5.90 4.83 10.99
C VAL A 612 6.49 5.28 12.32
N ALA A 613 5.62 5.68 13.25
CA ALA A 613 5.94 5.80 14.66
C ALA A 613 4.93 5.01 15.51
N LEU A 614 5.47 4.26 16.47
CA LEU A 614 4.72 3.55 17.49
C LEU A 614 4.85 4.32 18.80
N ALA A 615 3.72 4.65 19.39
CA ALA A 615 3.63 5.49 20.57
C ALA A 615 2.95 4.72 21.72
N LEU A 616 3.62 4.64 22.86
CA LEU A 616 3.17 3.93 24.05
C LEU A 616 3.00 4.91 25.23
N ALA A 617 1.80 4.92 25.82
CA ALA A 617 1.56 5.53 27.13
C ALA A 617 0.85 4.51 28.04
N PRO A 618 0.79 4.72 29.37
CA PRO A 618 0.20 3.74 30.29
C PRO A 618 -1.19 3.21 29.89
N GLY A 619 -2.10 4.08 29.44
CA GLY A 619 -3.47 3.71 29.05
C GLY A 619 -3.77 3.73 27.56
N THR A 620 -2.77 4.02 26.70
CA THR A 620 -2.99 4.15 25.26
C THR A 620 -1.84 3.58 24.44
N ASN A 621 -2.18 3.13 23.23
CA ASN A 621 -1.22 2.83 22.18
C ASN A 621 -1.63 3.64 20.94
N ARG A 622 -0.67 4.19 20.20
CA ARG A 622 -0.97 4.97 19.00
C ARG A 622 -0.03 4.59 17.86
N LEU A 623 -0.62 4.33 16.71
CA LEU A 623 0.07 4.17 15.43
C LEU A 623 -0.04 5.49 14.68
N ARG A 624 1.11 6.04 14.28
CA ARG A 624 1.20 7.19 13.38
C ARG A 624 1.90 6.75 12.10
N HIS A 625 1.28 7.03 10.97
CA HIS A 625 1.91 6.93 9.66
C HIS A 625 2.16 8.34 9.12
N PHE A 626 3.40 8.65 8.75
CA PHE A 626 3.73 9.89 8.05
C PHE A 626 3.40 9.70 6.58
N ASP A 627 2.35 10.36 6.10
CA ASP A 627 1.87 10.23 4.72
C ASP A 627 2.36 11.40 3.88
N ASN A 628 3.47 11.18 3.17
CA ASN A 628 4.04 12.19 2.27
C ASN A 628 4.27 13.55 2.95
N ALA A 629 4.63 13.52 4.24
CA ALA A 629 5.01 14.70 5.01
C ALA A 629 6.23 15.38 4.36
N LEU A 630 6.51 16.64 4.71
CA LEU A 630 7.62 17.38 4.09
C LEU A 630 8.72 17.70 5.11
N LEU A 631 9.93 17.24 4.83
CA LEU A 631 11.16 17.69 5.48
C LEU A 631 11.88 18.68 4.55
N THR A 632 11.92 19.94 4.92
CA THR A 632 12.64 20.99 4.19
C THR A 632 13.96 21.29 4.89
N ILE A 633 15.08 21.16 4.19
CA ILE A 633 16.37 21.64 4.66
C ILE A 633 16.50 23.10 4.22
N ASP A 634 16.51 24.01 5.19
CA ASP A 634 16.53 25.46 4.95
C ASP A 634 17.96 25.99 4.84
N SER A 635 18.89 25.36 5.55
CA SER A 635 20.33 25.68 5.54
C SER A 635 21.14 24.51 6.10
N SER A 636 22.47 24.63 6.14
CA SER A 636 23.35 23.63 6.75
C SER A 636 23.17 23.43 8.25
N SER A 637 22.32 24.22 8.93
CA SER A 637 22.06 24.10 10.37
C SER A 637 20.57 24.13 10.76
N ALA A 638 19.67 24.31 9.79
CA ALA A 638 18.24 24.45 10.06
C ALA A 638 17.41 23.68 9.03
N ALA A 639 16.31 23.10 9.51
CA ALA A 639 15.32 22.42 8.71
C ALA A 639 13.93 22.67 9.29
N THR A 640 12.89 22.32 8.53
CA THR A 640 11.49 22.42 8.92
C THR A 640 10.79 21.11 8.57
N LEU A 641 10.10 20.51 9.53
CA LEU A 641 9.20 19.38 9.30
C LEU A 641 7.76 19.89 9.24
N SER A 642 7.09 19.67 8.12
CA SER A 642 5.66 19.90 7.90
C SER A 642 4.96 18.53 7.90
N PRO A 643 4.51 18.06 9.07
CA PRO A 643 3.92 16.74 9.23
C PRO A 643 2.53 16.64 8.62
N VAL A 644 2.27 15.49 7.98
CA VAL A 644 0.95 15.03 7.55
C VAL A 644 0.86 13.58 8.01
N GLU A 645 -0.08 13.29 8.92
CA GLU A 645 -0.11 12.02 9.63
C GLU A 645 -1.47 11.34 9.53
N LEU A 646 -1.47 10.02 9.41
CA LEU A 646 -2.63 9.16 9.63
C LEU A 646 -2.47 8.47 10.99
N THR A 647 -3.39 8.78 11.91
CA THR A 647 -3.28 8.37 13.32
C THR A 647 -4.41 7.45 13.72
N SER A 648 -4.08 6.31 14.34
CA SER A 648 -5.03 5.41 15.02
C SER A 648 -4.63 5.25 16.49
N THR A 649 -5.59 5.29 17.41
CA THR A 649 -5.32 5.21 18.85
C THR A 649 -6.17 4.11 19.48
N HIS A 650 -5.50 3.20 20.19
CA HIS A 650 -6.11 2.23 21.08
C HIS A 650 -6.18 2.80 22.51
N SER A 651 -7.40 2.90 23.06
CA SER A 651 -7.64 3.17 24.47
C SER A 651 -7.83 1.86 25.23
N VAL A 652 -6.88 1.54 26.12
CA VAL A 652 -6.81 0.24 26.81
C VAL A 652 -8.02 0.03 27.73
N ASP A 653 -8.32 1.00 28.59
CA ASP A 653 -9.43 0.87 29.56
C ASP A 653 -10.80 0.83 28.91
N ASN A 654 -10.95 1.46 27.74
CA ASN A 654 -12.22 1.49 27.00
C ASN A 654 -12.32 0.35 25.99
N GLU A 655 -11.23 -0.39 25.73
CA GLU A 655 -11.15 -1.46 24.71
C GLU A 655 -11.71 -1.01 23.36
N THR A 656 -11.19 0.12 22.89
CA THR A 656 -11.60 0.71 21.61
C THR A 656 -10.39 1.20 20.84
N VAL A 657 -10.42 0.99 19.53
CA VAL A 657 -9.43 1.54 18.60
C VAL A 657 -10.13 2.54 17.69
N THR A 658 -9.61 3.76 17.65
CA THR A 658 -10.14 4.78 16.75
C THR A 658 -9.80 4.41 15.31
N LYS A 659 -10.73 4.71 14.40
CA LYS A 659 -10.46 4.67 12.96
C LYS A 659 -9.35 5.69 12.61
N PRO A 660 -8.64 5.53 11.48
CA PRO A 660 -7.56 6.42 11.09
C PRO A 660 -8.08 7.85 10.88
N ALA A 661 -7.46 8.82 11.54
CA ALA A 661 -7.74 10.24 11.38
C ALA A 661 -6.57 10.92 10.66
N LEU A 662 -6.88 11.84 9.75
CA LEU A 662 -5.87 12.70 9.11
C LEU A 662 -5.56 13.87 10.04
N GLU A 663 -4.30 13.99 10.45
CA GLU A 663 -3.80 15.03 11.33
C GLU A 663 -2.83 15.93 10.57
N ASN A 664 -3.18 17.22 10.48
CA ASN A 664 -2.30 18.27 9.95
C ASN A 664 -1.79 19.07 11.15
N THR A 665 -0.57 18.78 11.60
CA THR A 665 0.04 19.49 12.72
C THR A 665 0.92 20.64 12.23
N PRO A 666 1.13 21.69 13.05
CA PRO A 666 1.92 22.84 12.63
C PRO A 666 3.37 22.49 12.30
N ASP A 667 3.99 23.29 11.43
CA ASP A 667 5.41 23.17 11.10
C ASP A 667 6.31 23.18 12.35
N ILE A 668 7.27 22.26 12.37
CA ILE A 668 8.24 22.09 13.45
C ILE A 668 9.60 22.56 12.94
N ALA A 669 10.12 23.64 13.52
CA ALA A 669 11.47 24.09 13.25
C ALA A 669 12.50 23.16 13.91
N LEU A 670 13.39 22.59 13.11
CA LEU A 670 14.40 21.62 13.49
C LEU A 670 15.80 22.24 13.43
N THR A 671 16.61 21.93 14.44
CA THR A 671 18.07 22.05 14.32
C THR A 671 18.57 20.90 13.46
N TYR A 672 19.35 21.19 12.42
CA TYR A 672 19.95 20.19 11.56
C TYR A 672 21.45 20.12 11.81
N SER A 673 21.97 18.92 12.03
CA SER A 673 23.38 18.69 12.26
C SER A 673 23.89 17.52 11.44
N GLN A 674 25.15 17.63 11.06
CA GLN A 674 25.84 16.67 10.21
C GLN A 674 27.02 16.11 11.00
N SER A 675 27.18 14.80 10.92
CA SER A 675 28.32 14.06 11.41
C SER A 675 29.00 13.37 10.23
N GLY A 676 30.28 13.01 10.37
CA GLY A 676 31.02 12.36 9.30
C GLY A 676 30.35 11.08 8.80
N ASP A 677 30.79 10.63 7.63
CA ASP A 677 30.40 9.36 7.01
C ASP A 677 28.92 9.31 6.56
N GLY A 678 28.32 10.47 6.30
CA GLY A 678 26.94 10.59 5.83
C GLY A 678 25.88 10.59 6.93
N ARG A 679 26.27 10.65 8.20
CA ARG A 679 25.34 10.63 9.34
C ARG A 679 24.75 12.00 9.64
N VAL A 680 23.47 12.05 9.97
CA VAL A 680 22.74 13.29 10.23
C VAL A 680 21.80 13.18 11.43
N GLN A 681 21.47 14.33 12.00
CA GLN A 681 20.45 14.45 13.03
C GLN A 681 19.62 15.73 12.84
N PHE A 682 18.31 15.60 12.99
CA PHE A 682 17.36 16.69 13.08
C PHE A 682 16.72 16.68 14.47
N SER A 683 16.63 17.82 15.14
CA SER A 683 16.12 17.84 16.52
C SER A 683 15.32 19.10 16.87
N ALA A 684 14.26 18.93 17.65
CA ALA A 684 13.49 20.01 18.27
C ALA A 684 12.92 19.58 19.64
N GLY A 685 13.44 20.15 20.72
CA GLY A 685 13.01 19.76 22.07
C GLY A 685 13.29 18.27 22.33
N ASN A 686 12.24 17.47 22.52
CA ASN A 686 12.33 16.02 22.72
C ASN A 686 12.30 15.22 21.40
N LEU A 687 11.91 15.85 20.28
CA LEU A 687 11.90 15.20 18.98
C LEU A 687 13.33 15.10 18.44
N ALA A 688 13.74 13.90 18.06
CA ALA A 688 14.98 13.60 17.37
C ALA A 688 14.72 12.67 16.18
N LEU A 689 15.24 13.05 15.00
CA LEU A 689 15.35 12.21 13.82
C LEU A 689 16.84 11.95 13.58
N GLU A 690 17.30 10.72 13.74
CA GLU A 690 18.72 10.36 13.69
C GLU A 690 18.98 9.26 12.67
N GLY A 691 20.00 9.42 11.84
CA GLY A 691 20.35 8.40 10.87
C GLY A 691 21.38 8.86 9.87
N PHE A 692 21.12 8.63 8.58
CA PHE A 692 22.10 8.89 7.53
C PHE A 692 21.45 9.27 6.19
N HIS A 693 22.25 9.83 5.29
CA HIS A 693 21.90 10.05 3.88
C HIS A 693 22.72 9.18 2.93
N THR A 694 22.19 8.93 1.75
CA THR A 694 22.91 8.22 0.68
C THR A 694 23.91 9.13 -0.05
N ALA A 695 24.84 8.53 -0.78
CA ALA A 695 25.83 9.27 -1.58
C ALA A 695 25.19 10.20 -2.62
N SER A 696 24.02 9.83 -3.18
CA SER A 696 23.28 10.68 -4.12
C SER A 696 22.66 11.91 -3.48
N GLN A 697 22.62 11.97 -2.14
CA GLN A 697 21.97 13.04 -1.35
C GLN A 697 20.44 13.09 -1.50
N ASP A 698 19.84 12.07 -2.12
CA ASP A 698 18.40 12.07 -2.42
C ASP A 698 17.57 11.25 -1.44
N GLN A 699 18.21 10.58 -0.48
CA GLN A 699 17.54 9.74 0.50
C GLN A 699 18.15 9.93 1.88
N PHE A 700 17.28 10.00 2.89
CA PHE A 700 17.59 9.86 4.28
C PHE A 700 16.83 8.67 4.88
N TYR A 701 17.49 7.95 5.78
CA TYR A 701 16.87 6.94 6.61
C TYR A 701 17.08 7.36 8.05
N LEU A 702 15.99 7.58 8.78
CA LEU A 702 16.02 8.22 10.09
C LEU A 702 15.20 7.42 11.10
N ARG A 703 15.81 7.14 12.25
CA ARG A 703 15.12 6.74 13.47
C ARG A 703 14.39 7.95 14.02
N LEU A 704 13.10 7.81 14.29
CA LEU A 704 12.31 8.81 14.99
C LEU A 704 12.23 8.49 16.48
N GLN A 705 12.44 9.50 17.32
CA GLN A 705 12.23 9.44 18.76
C GLN A 705 11.57 10.73 19.24
N THR A 706 10.54 10.59 20.07
CA THR A 706 9.98 11.74 20.80
C THR A 706 9.32 11.28 22.10
N THR A 707 9.27 12.18 23.08
CA THR A 707 8.55 11.98 24.33
C THR A 707 7.60 13.15 24.54
N GLU A 708 6.30 12.87 24.56
CA GLU A 708 5.23 13.85 24.74
C GLU A 708 4.47 13.55 26.04
N GLY A 709 4.81 14.28 27.11
CA GLY A 709 4.23 14.03 28.43
C GLY A 709 4.65 12.67 28.98
N ASN A 710 3.73 11.70 29.00
CA ASN A 710 3.98 10.30 29.42
C ASN A 710 3.88 9.30 28.27
N GLU A 711 3.85 9.78 27.03
CA GLU A 711 3.85 8.97 25.83
C GLU A 711 5.26 8.94 25.23
N GLU A 712 5.81 7.74 25.09
CA GLU A 712 7.10 7.47 24.48
C GLU A 712 6.87 7.00 23.05
N GLN A 713 7.52 7.64 22.07
CA GLN A 713 7.37 7.32 20.67
C GLN A 713 8.71 6.92 20.04
N ILE A 714 8.68 5.86 19.24
CA ILE A 714 9.83 5.35 18.50
C ILE A 714 9.38 4.89 17.11
N GLY A 715 10.22 5.11 16.10
CA GLY A 715 9.83 4.81 14.73
C GLY A 715 10.96 4.84 13.72
N LEU A 716 10.59 4.62 12.46
CA LEU A 716 11.48 4.68 11.30
C LEU A 716 10.79 5.51 10.22
N VAL A 717 11.50 6.50 9.70
CA VAL A 717 11.04 7.33 8.58
C VAL A 717 12.11 7.40 7.50
N MET A 718 11.67 7.42 6.25
CA MET A 718 12.49 7.59 5.06
C MET A 718 12.14 8.95 4.44
N ALA A 719 13.14 9.77 4.17
CA ALA A 719 12.93 11.05 3.49
C ALA A 719 13.60 11.01 2.11
N THR A 720 12.82 11.14 1.05
CA THR A 720 13.29 11.06 -0.34
C THR A 720 13.12 12.41 -1.02
N ARG A 721 14.13 12.86 -1.75
CA ARG A 721 14.17 14.19 -2.34
C ARG A 721 13.02 14.40 -3.33
N LEU A 722 12.40 15.56 -3.23
CA LEU A 722 11.46 16.06 -4.22
C LEU A 722 12.23 16.82 -5.32
N PRO A 723 11.78 16.73 -6.58
CA PRO A 723 12.45 17.40 -7.69
C PRO A 723 12.60 18.92 -7.54
#